data_AF-A0A4U1C935-F1
#
_entry.id   AF-A0A4U1C935-F1
#
_cell.length_a   1.000
_cell.length_b   1.000
_cell.length_c   1.000
_cell.angle_alpha   90.00
_cell.angle_beta   90.00
_cell.angle_gamma   90.00
#
_symmetry.space_group_name_H-M   'P 1'
#
loop_
_entity.id
_entity.type
_entity.pdbx_description
1 polymer ?
#
loop_
_entity_poly.entity_id
_entity_poly.type
_entity_poly.pdbx_seq_one_letter_code
_entity_poly.pdbx_strand_id
1 'polypeptide(L)'
;MKKILLALTLVFSTTFLFAQQTYPVNGSYDVRSGQYAFTNATIVVNANQTISNGVLLIKDKIIQSVGTGTSIPKGYVVIDLKGKYIYPSLIDAFTSYGIAEAPRAAGGGFGGGRQSIFTSTKKGAYNWNEAIRPETEVRTIFAIDAKKADDMRKAGFGSVNVVNRDGIARGTSAAVTLNDASENLVLLKDQTAANYSFSKGTSSNDYPTSLMGSIALLRQTYLDANWYKNQKEEYNISLEDFNKQQALPQLFEADGWQNILRAVKIAKEFGKEYIIKSNGDEYQRIDAVKATGASLIIPINFPKAFDVEDPAEARSISLGQMKAWELAPTNPSVLEKAGVNFALTTFSLDNPREFWTNIRTAIENGLTEKQALLSVTDVPAKMLGISDKVGSLEKGKFANFLITSDNLFKTGNIIHENWVQGKRFVVSKMDVTDLRGVYNLNVDGIGALTLKITGTGAGTAAAIERTGVDSVKTTATFVRNGDWVSINFNLKKNPKGDVRLSGYLTSASPIAFKGEFALTEGTTGKWTATYKEANKETPKREEPKPVIANGTLIYPMVAFGNAIQPSVETVLLKNATVWTNEKEGILKNADVLLEGGKIKAVGTNLSAGSAKVIDATGKHITAGLIDEHSHIAGTGGINEGAQSSSAEVRIADIINSEDVNIYRQLAGGVTTSQILHGSANPIGGQSQLIKLRWGKLPEELKFAGADGFIKFALGENVKQSNFGSGARFPVTRMGVEQSFVDGFTRAKEYQKALTVKGNNVRRDLELDALVEILNNKRFITCHSYVQSEINMLIHVADSLGFKINTFTHILEGYKVADKMKAHGIAASTFSDWWAYKMEVQEAIPYNGKIMHNVGITTAFNSDDAEMARRLNQEAGKSVLYGGVSEEDALKFVTLNPAKMLHIDNKVGSIKAGKDADVVVWSEHPLSIYAKAEKTFVDGIAYWDLEKDAQVQKAQQTEKARLIQKMLDSKNKGGRTQRPVGVATTLYNCETLSEYTMDAYEAVEGGHSHE
;
A
#
# COMPACT_ATOMS: atom_id res chain seq x y z
N MET A 1 -58.38 50.37 0.63
CA MET A 1 -57.09 51.09 0.46
C MET A 1 -55.96 50.62 1.39
N LYS A 2 -56.17 50.39 2.70
CA LYS A 2 -55.09 49.99 3.63
C LYS A 2 -54.37 48.65 3.34
N LYS A 3 -55.03 47.65 2.74
CA LYS A 3 -54.40 46.37 2.37
C LYS A 3 -53.54 46.43 1.09
N ILE A 4 -53.84 47.36 0.18
CA ILE A 4 -53.07 47.57 -1.06
C ILE A 4 -51.80 48.38 -0.77
N LEU A 5 -51.86 49.34 0.17
CA LEU A 5 -50.66 50.03 0.64
C LEU A 5 -49.70 49.09 1.35
N LEU A 6 -50.17 48.14 2.18
CA LEU A 6 -49.29 47.18 2.86
C LEU A 6 -48.60 46.22 1.87
N ALA A 7 -49.30 45.78 0.81
CA ALA A 7 -48.73 44.96 -0.25
C ALA A 7 -47.71 45.74 -1.11
N LEU A 8 -47.98 47.01 -1.42
CA LEU A 8 -47.02 47.87 -2.12
C LEU A 8 -45.80 48.20 -1.23
N THR A 9 -45.98 48.30 0.08
CA THR A 9 -44.85 48.52 1.01
C THR A 9 -43.97 47.26 1.12
N LEU A 10 -44.56 46.06 1.13
CA LEU A 10 -43.82 44.79 1.09
C LEU A 10 -43.12 44.52 -0.25
N VAL A 11 -43.69 44.98 -1.37
CA VAL A 11 -43.08 44.88 -2.72
C VAL A 11 -42.00 45.95 -2.94
N PHE A 12 -42.07 47.12 -2.28
CA PHE A 12 -41.00 48.11 -2.28
C PHE A 12 -39.92 47.89 -1.19
N SER A 13 -40.14 46.94 -0.28
CA SER A 13 -39.15 46.53 0.73
C SER A 13 -38.14 45.51 0.21
N THR A 14 -38.30 44.98 -1.00
CA THR A 14 -37.24 44.24 -1.68
C THR A 14 -36.27 45.22 -2.32
N THR A 15 -35.63 46.06 -1.50
CA THR A 15 -34.35 46.64 -1.88
C THR A 15 -33.41 45.48 -2.16
N PHE A 16 -32.77 45.51 -3.33
CA PHE A 16 -31.66 44.63 -3.63
C PHE A 16 -30.60 44.83 -2.54
N LEU A 17 -30.61 43.96 -1.53
CA LEU A 17 -29.53 43.85 -0.55
C LEU A 17 -28.31 43.35 -1.32
N PHE A 18 -27.56 44.27 -1.92
CA PHE A 18 -26.19 43.98 -2.33
C PHE A 18 -25.44 43.66 -1.05
N ALA A 19 -25.08 42.39 -0.86
CA ALA A 19 -24.25 41.97 0.26
C ALA A 19 -22.98 42.83 0.26
N GLN A 20 -22.76 43.60 1.32
CA GLN A 20 -21.52 44.34 1.50
C GLN A 20 -20.36 43.35 1.55
N GLN A 21 -19.27 43.65 0.84
CA GLN A 21 -18.04 42.86 0.96
C GLN A 21 -17.50 43.02 2.38
N THR A 22 -17.07 41.91 2.98
CA THR A 22 -16.56 41.88 4.36
C THR A 22 -15.09 42.31 4.46
N TYR A 23 -14.40 42.47 3.31
CA TYR A 23 -13.02 42.92 3.24
C TYR A 23 -12.96 44.36 2.74
N PRO A 24 -12.12 45.22 3.36
CA PRO A 24 -11.91 46.58 2.87
C PRO A 24 -11.18 46.54 1.53
N VAL A 25 -11.68 47.30 0.55
CA VAL A 25 -11.03 47.46 -0.75
C VAL A 25 -10.02 48.60 -0.63
N ASN A 26 -8.73 48.28 -0.68
CA ASN A 26 -7.67 49.27 -0.74
C ASN A 26 -7.43 49.71 -2.19
N GLY A 27 -8.19 50.70 -2.67
CA GLY A 27 -8.08 51.26 -4.02
C GLY A 27 -9.42 51.46 -4.72
N SER A 28 -9.37 51.66 -6.03
CA SER A 28 -10.57 51.82 -6.87
C SER A 28 -11.30 50.48 -7.02
N TYR A 29 -12.61 50.47 -6.80
CA TYR A 29 -13.46 49.30 -7.01
C TYR A 29 -13.62 49.02 -8.52
N ASP A 30 -12.88 48.05 -9.08
CA ASP A 30 -13.04 47.56 -10.46
C ASP A 30 -13.68 46.16 -10.44
N VAL A 31 -15.00 46.10 -10.62
CA VAL A 31 -15.75 44.84 -10.83
C VAL A 31 -16.29 44.84 -12.25
N ARG A 32 -15.51 44.30 -13.18
CA ARG A 32 -16.01 44.03 -14.54
C ARG A 32 -16.96 42.84 -14.46
N SER A 33 -18.14 42.95 -15.07
CA SER A 33 -19.07 41.82 -15.15
C SER A 33 -18.42 40.68 -15.93
N GLY A 34 -18.21 39.52 -15.31
CA GLY A 34 -17.55 38.36 -15.92
C GLY A 34 -18.48 37.59 -16.86
N GLN A 35 -19.04 38.25 -17.87
CA GLN A 35 -20.02 37.66 -18.80
C GLN A 35 -19.32 37.22 -20.09
N TYR A 36 -19.19 35.91 -20.30
CA TYR A 36 -18.52 35.33 -21.47
C TYR A 36 -19.41 34.30 -22.16
N ALA A 37 -19.40 34.33 -23.49
CA ALA A 37 -20.08 33.38 -24.35
C ALA A 37 -19.05 32.65 -25.20
N PHE A 38 -18.86 31.36 -24.97
CA PHE A 38 -17.97 30.52 -25.76
C PHE A 38 -18.79 29.81 -26.84
N THR A 39 -18.52 30.10 -28.10
CA THR A 39 -19.35 29.66 -29.23
C THR A 39 -18.62 28.69 -30.15
N ASN A 40 -19.37 27.86 -30.88
CA ASN A 40 -18.88 26.94 -31.91
C ASN A 40 -17.89 25.85 -31.44
N ALA A 41 -17.80 25.61 -30.13
CA ALA A 41 -16.95 24.55 -29.58
C ALA A 41 -17.66 23.18 -29.61
N THR A 42 -16.88 22.10 -29.53
CA THR A 42 -17.38 20.79 -29.09
C THR A 42 -17.32 20.75 -27.56
N ILE A 43 -18.48 20.81 -26.91
CA ILE A 43 -18.58 20.91 -25.44
C ILE A 43 -18.89 19.52 -24.87
N VAL A 44 -17.94 18.95 -24.15
CA VAL A 44 -18.15 17.75 -23.33
C VAL A 44 -18.71 18.22 -21.99
N VAL A 45 -20.01 18.06 -21.78
CA VAL A 45 -20.71 18.53 -20.58
C VAL A 45 -20.36 17.64 -19.38
N ASN A 46 -20.33 16.33 -19.61
CA ASN A 46 -19.91 15.27 -18.70
C ASN A 46 -19.54 14.04 -19.53
N ALA A 47 -19.11 12.95 -18.89
CA ALA A 47 -18.66 11.75 -19.60
C ALA A 47 -19.74 11.03 -20.45
N ASN A 48 -21.01 11.40 -20.32
CA ASN A 48 -22.11 10.83 -21.09
C ASN A 48 -22.71 11.80 -22.13
N GLN A 49 -22.28 13.07 -22.15
CA GLN A 49 -22.92 14.09 -22.96
C GLN A 49 -21.89 15.01 -23.64
N THR A 50 -21.93 15.02 -24.97
CA THR A 50 -21.14 15.92 -25.81
C THR A 50 -22.06 16.70 -26.74
N ILE A 51 -21.80 18.00 -26.90
CA ILE A 51 -22.56 18.93 -27.72
C ILE A 51 -21.64 19.51 -28.78
N SER A 52 -21.91 19.22 -30.06
CA SER A 52 -21.18 19.81 -31.19
C SER A 52 -21.75 21.20 -31.54
N ASN A 53 -20.89 22.12 -31.96
CA ASN A 53 -21.25 23.52 -32.27
C ASN A 53 -22.03 24.19 -31.12
N GLY A 54 -21.62 23.91 -29.89
CA GLY A 54 -22.28 24.34 -28.68
C GLY A 54 -21.95 25.79 -28.31
N VAL A 55 -22.80 26.34 -27.44
CA VAL A 55 -22.63 27.63 -26.78
C VAL A 55 -22.62 27.41 -25.27
N LEU A 56 -21.54 27.81 -24.60
CA LEU A 56 -21.44 27.87 -23.14
C LEU A 56 -21.52 29.34 -22.70
N LEU A 57 -22.51 29.67 -21.87
CA LEU A 57 -22.64 31.00 -21.26
C LEU A 57 -22.22 30.92 -19.80
N ILE A 58 -21.27 31.76 -19.42
CA ILE A 58 -20.90 31.96 -18.01
C ILE A 58 -21.20 33.41 -17.60
N LYS A 59 -21.62 33.57 -16.36
CA LYS A 59 -21.82 34.87 -15.73
C LYS A 59 -21.13 34.86 -14.38
N ASP A 60 -20.13 35.74 -14.27
CA ASP A 60 -19.24 35.84 -13.13
C ASP A 60 -18.58 34.48 -12.86
N LYS A 61 -18.93 33.81 -11.76
CA LYS A 61 -18.35 32.50 -11.41
C LYS A 61 -19.17 31.30 -11.89
N ILE A 62 -20.36 31.51 -12.44
CA ILE A 62 -21.38 30.45 -12.59
C ILE A 62 -21.69 30.17 -14.07
N ILE A 63 -21.92 28.89 -14.39
CA ILE A 63 -22.44 28.44 -15.68
C ILE A 63 -23.94 28.77 -15.75
N GLN A 64 -24.33 29.60 -16.70
CA GLN A 64 -25.71 30.02 -16.88
C GLN A 64 -26.50 29.07 -17.79
N SER A 65 -25.86 28.59 -18.86
CA SER A 65 -26.46 27.64 -19.80
C SER A 65 -25.40 26.99 -20.70
N VAL A 66 -25.69 25.78 -21.14
CA VAL A 66 -24.92 25.05 -22.14
C VAL A 66 -25.91 24.41 -23.12
N GLY A 67 -25.65 24.50 -24.43
CA GLY A 67 -26.58 23.97 -25.43
C GLY A 67 -26.22 24.33 -26.88
N THR A 68 -26.91 23.73 -27.83
CA THR A 68 -26.83 24.10 -29.26
C THR A 68 -27.82 25.23 -29.54
N GLY A 69 -27.40 26.25 -30.30
CA GLY A 69 -28.29 27.35 -30.71
C GLY A 69 -28.74 28.28 -29.56
N THR A 70 -28.05 28.26 -28.42
CA THR A 70 -28.33 29.17 -27.29
C THR A 70 -28.17 30.63 -27.72
N SER A 71 -29.22 31.44 -27.55
CA SER A 71 -29.16 32.88 -27.83
C SER A 71 -28.20 33.58 -26.88
N ILE A 72 -27.23 34.34 -27.41
CA ILE A 72 -26.25 35.08 -26.61
C ILE A 72 -26.89 36.40 -26.15
N PRO A 73 -27.04 36.64 -24.84
CA PRO A 73 -27.57 37.92 -24.35
C PRO A 73 -26.63 39.10 -24.66
N LYS A 74 -27.20 40.31 -24.76
CA LYS A 74 -26.39 41.54 -24.90
C LYS A 74 -25.47 41.70 -23.67
N GLY A 75 -24.22 42.11 -23.91
CA GLY A 75 -23.22 42.36 -22.86
C GLY A 75 -22.19 41.25 -22.65
N TYR A 76 -22.33 40.11 -23.33
CA TYR A 76 -21.38 38.99 -23.26
C TYR A 76 -20.17 39.24 -24.16
N VAL A 77 -18.98 38.97 -23.63
CA VAL A 77 -17.76 38.86 -24.43
C VAL A 77 -17.81 37.53 -25.17
N VAL A 78 -17.94 37.58 -26.49
CA VAL A 78 -18.01 36.38 -27.34
C VAL A 78 -16.60 35.90 -27.65
N ILE A 79 -16.34 34.62 -27.36
CA ILE A 79 -15.09 33.92 -27.68
C ILE A 79 -15.45 32.80 -28.65
N ASP A 80 -15.05 32.95 -29.91
CA ASP A 80 -15.25 31.91 -30.92
C ASP A 80 -14.21 30.80 -30.75
N LEU A 81 -14.69 29.58 -30.55
CA LEU A 81 -13.90 28.38 -30.30
C LEU A 81 -14.15 27.31 -31.37
N LYS A 82 -14.46 27.74 -32.60
CA LYS A 82 -14.64 26.84 -33.74
C LYS A 82 -13.48 25.86 -33.87
N GLY A 83 -13.80 24.56 -33.88
CA GLY A 83 -12.82 23.47 -33.98
C GLY A 83 -12.05 23.17 -32.69
N LYS A 84 -12.41 23.80 -31.57
CA LYS A 84 -11.86 23.53 -30.24
C LYS A 84 -12.84 22.73 -29.39
N TYR A 85 -12.35 22.20 -28.28
CA TYR A 85 -13.16 21.47 -27.31
C TYR A 85 -13.23 22.21 -25.99
N ILE A 86 -14.35 22.04 -25.28
CA ILE A 86 -14.53 22.45 -23.89
C ILE A 86 -14.81 21.21 -23.05
N TYR A 87 -14.06 21.02 -21.95
CA TYR A 87 -14.25 19.94 -20.98
C TYR A 87 -14.42 20.52 -19.56
N PRO A 88 -15.05 19.83 -18.60
CA PRO A 88 -14.95 20.20 -17.19
C PRO A 88 -13.48 20.20 -16.77
N SER A 89 -13.07 21.15 -15.91
CA SER A 89 -11.73 21.09 -15.31
C SER A 89 -11.65 19.88 -14.38
N LEU A 90 -10.46 19.29 -14.31
CA LEU A 90 -10.23 18.07 -13.56
C LEU A 90 -10.29 18.33 -12.04
N ILE A 91 -10.61 17.27 -11.31
CA ILE A 91 -10.70 17.24 -9.84
C ILE A 91 -9.75 16.18 -9.32
N ASP A 92 -8.84 16.57 -8.44
CA ASP A 92 -8.00 15.64 -7.69
C ASP A 92 -8.64 15.35 -6.33
N ALA A 93 -8.92 14.08 -6.03
CA ALA A 93 -9.57 13.67 -4.78
C ALA A 93 -8.62 13.57 -3.57
N PHE A 94 -7.31 13.63 -3.78
CA PHE A 94 -6.35 13.46 -2.70
C PHE A 94 -5.05 14.22 -2.96
N THR A 95 -4.84 15.33 -2.22
CA THR A 95 -3.62 16.14 -2.32
C THR A 95 -3.18 16.63 -0.95
N SER A 96 -1.92 17.03 -0.84
CA SER A 96 -1.41 17.85 0.28
C SER A 96 -1.17 19.30 -0.16
N TYR A 97 -1.92 19.77 -1.17
CA TYR A 97 -1.79 21.12 -1.70
C TYR A 97 -2.12 22.18 -0.64
N GLY A 98 -1.24 23.16 -0.47
CA GLY A 98 -1.47 24.27 0.47
C GLY A 98 -1.39 23.90 1.94
N ILE A 99 -0.84 22.73 2.27
CA ILE A 99 -0.52 22.29 3.62
C ILE A 99 1.00 22.26 3.77
N ALA A 100 1.52 22.83 4.85
CA ALA A 100 2.93 22.72 5.19
C ALA A 100 3.27 21.26 5.48
N GLU A 101 4.41 20.78 4.96
CA GLU A 101 4.88 19.45 5.31
C GLU A 101 5.16 19.38 6.82
N ALA A 102 4.66 18.32 7.43
CA ALA A 102 4.91 18.08 8.84
C ALA A 102 6.43 17.88 9.03
N PRO A 103 7.07 18.55 10.02
CA PRO A 103 8.50 18.42 10.23
C PRO A 103 8.84 16.95 10.50
N ARG A 104 9.83 16.42 9.77
CA ARG A 104 10.31 15.06 10.02
C ARG A 104 10.81 14.98 11.46
N ALA A 105 10.27 14.04 12.23
CA ALA A 105 10.89 13.69 13.50
C ALA A 105 12.33 13.25 13.18
N ALA A 106 13.33 13.91 13.77
CA ALA A 106 14.71 13.46 13.65
C ALA A 106 14.74 12.00 14.13
N GLY A 107 15.08 11.08 13.23
CA GLY A 107 15.18 9.66 13.54
C GLY A 107 16.16 9.50 14.68
N GLY A 108 15.64 9.21 15.87
CA GLY A 108 16.48 8.83 16.99
C GLY A 108 16.94 7.42 16.68
N GLY A 109 18.19 7.25 16.23
CA GLY A 109 18.75 5.92 16.06
C GLY A 109 18.54 5.08 17.33
N PHE A 110 18.18 3.81 17.15
CA PHE A 110 18.15 2.81 18.23
C PHE A 110 19.51 2.82 18.95
N GLY A 111 19.62 3.58 20.05
CA GLY A 111 20.88 3.76 20.79
C GLY A 111 21.11 5.16 21.38
N GLY A 112 20.37 6.20 20.96
CA GLY A 112 20.41 7.51 21.61
C GLY A 112 19.46 7.55 22.82
N GLY A 113 19.95 7.94 24.01
CA GLY A 113 19.21 7.97 25.28
C GLY A 113 17.99 8.90 25.33
N ARG A 114 16.97 8.62 24.51
CA ARG A 114 15.69 9.31 24.48
C ARG A 114 14.79 8.70 25.56
N GLN A 115 14.19 9.54 26.38
CA GLN A 115 13.21 9.09 27.36
C GLN A 115 11.95 8.59 26.64
N SER A 116 11.46 7.41 27.03
CA SER A 116 10.19 6.85 26.55
C SER A 116 9.02 7.82 26.79
N ILE A 117 8.20 8.06 25.76
CA ILE A 117 7.03 8.95 25.79
C ILE A 117 5.75 8.13 25.70
N PHE A 118 5.16 7.84 26.86
CA PHE A 118 3.91 7.07 26.96
C PHE A 118 2.67 7.91 26.70
N THR A 119 2.59 9.09 27.30
CA THR A 119 1.45 9.99 27.21
C THR A 119 1.80 11.24 26.41
N SER A 120 0.80 11.79 25.73
CA SER A 120 0.89 12.97 24.88
C SER A 120 1.66 14.11 25.54
N THR A 121 2.58 14.70 24.79
CA THR A 121 3.31 15.91 25.18
C THR A 121 2.52 17.18 24.84
N LYS A 122 1.54 17.08 23.93
CA LYS A 122 0.61 18.15 23.56
C LYS A 122 -0.20 18.61 24.78
N LYS A 123 -0.01 19.88 25.19
CA LYS A 123 -0.74 20.48 26.31
C LYS A 123 -2.20 20.75 25.93
N GLY A 124 -3.13 20.35 26.80
CA GLY A 124 -4.58 20.55 26.65
C GLY A 124 -5.36 19.27 26.89
N ALA A 125 -6.68 19.34 26.75
CA ALA A 125 -7.60 18.21 26.92
C ALA A 125 -7.68 17.33 25.66
N TYR A 126 -6.53 16.91 25.13
CA TYR A 126 -6.42 16.09 23.91
C TYR A 126 -6.33 14.60 24.24
N ASN A 127 -6.39 13.75 23.21
CA ASN A 127 -6.15 12.32 23.37
C ASN A 127 -4.77 12.06 24.02
N TRP A 128 -4.69 10.99 24.81
CA TRP A 128 -3.43 10.55 25.44
C TRP A 128 -2.37 10.17 24.41
N ASN A 129 -2.75 9.83 23.18
CA ASN A 129 -1.86 9.50 22.09
C ASN A 129 -1.92 10.55 20.97
N GLU A 130 -0.78 11.17 20.67
CA GLU A 130 -0.67 12.18 19.64
C GLU A 130 -0.86 11.63 18.22
N ALA A 131 -0.93 10.31 17.98
CA ALA A 131 -1.33 9.81 16.67
C ALA A 131 -2.84 10.04 16.40
N ILE A 132 -3.63 10.33 17.42
CA ILE A 132 -5.08 10.62 17.32
C ILE A 132 -5.27 12.13 17.38
N ARG A 133 -5.36 12.78 16.20
CA ARG A 133 -5.48 14.23 16.01
C ARG A 133 -6.73 14.64 15.21
N PRO A 134 -7.93 14.10 15.51
CA PRO A 134 -9.15 14.45 14.79
C PRO A 134 -9.47 15.96 14.83
N GLU A 135 -9.04 16.69 15.86
CA GLU A 135 -9.21 18.14 15.95
C GLU A 135 -8.53 18.96 14.85
N THR A 136 -7.70 18.34 13.99
CA THR A 136 -7.00 19.06 12.91
C THR A 136 -7.95 19.34 11.75
N GLU A 137 -8.26 20.61 11.52
CA GLU A 137 -9.13 21.03 10.42
C GLU A 137 -8.34 21.69 9.30
N VAL A 138 -8.30 21.09 8.10
CA VAL A 138 -7.59 21.65 6.94
C VAL A 138 -8.01 23.10 6.64
N ARG A 139 -9.29 23.45 6.83
CA ARG A 139 -9.81 24.81 6.60
C ARG A 139 -9.10 25.91 7.41
N THR A 140 -8.46 25.57 8.53
CA THR A 140 -7.79 26.55 9.42
C THR A 140 -6.29 26.67 9.16
N ILE A 141 -5.70 25.68 8.49
CA ILE A 141 -4.25 25.60 8.23
C ILE A 141 -3.89 25.68 6.74
N PHE A 142 -4.90 25.74 5.86
CA PHE A 142 -4.71 25.85 4.42
C PHE A 142 -4.21 27.24 4.01
N ALA A 143 -3.19 27.26 3.14
CA ALA A 143 -2.69 28.47 2.50
C ALA A 143 -2.44 28.23 1.00
N ILE A 144 -2.73 29.21 0.15
CA ILE A 144 -2.55 29.05 -1.30
C ILE A 144 -1.06 28.99 -1.65
N ASP A 145 -0.64 27.87 -2.25
CA ASP A 145 0.65 27.78 -2.95
C ASP A 145 0.44 28.14 -4.43
N ALA A 146 0.84 29.36 -4.81
CA ALA A 146 0.63 29.88 -6.16
C ALA A 146 1.35 29.06 -7.24
N LYS A 147 2.54 28.51 -6.93
CA LYS A 147 3.34 27.73 -7.87
C LYS A 147 2.73 26.36 -8.10
N LYS A 148 2.42 25.63 -7.03
CA LYS A 148 1.75 24.32 -7.15
C LYS A 148 0.39 24.46 -7.82
N ALA A 149 -0.37 25.51 -7.52
CA ALA A 149 -1.64 25.76 -8.18
C ALA A 149 -1.47 26.01 -9.69
N ASP A 150 -0.44 26.74 -10.10
CA ASP A 150 -0.12 26.96 -11.51
C ASP A 150 0.24 25.65 -12.23
N ASP A 151 1.09 24.82 -11.64
CA ASP A 151 1.45 23.53 -12.23
C ASP A 151 0.25 22.57 -12.34
N MET A 152 -0.63 22.53 -11.33
CA MET A 152 -1.86 21.75 -11.39
C MET A 152 -2.86 22.32 -12.41
N ARG A 153 -3.02 23.64 -12.51
CA ARG A 153 -3.85 24.27 -13.55
C ARG A 153 -3.36 23.95 -14.96
N LYS A 154 -2.04 23.98 -15.17
CA LYS A 154 -1.40 23.59 -16.44
C LYS A 154 -1.61 22.11 -16.78
N ALA A 155 -1.74 21.25 -15.77
CA ALA A 155 -2.15 19.87 -15.93
C ALA A 155 -3.67 19.69 -16.14
N GLY A 156 -4.48 20.76 -16.04
CA GLY A 156 -5.91 20.74 -16.31
C GLY A 156 -6.80 20.64 -15.07
N PHE A 157 -6.24 20.66 -13.86
CA PHE A 157 -7.02 20.63 -12.63
C PHE A 157 -7.60 22.01 -12.31
N GLY A 158 -8.87 22.05 -11.92
CA GLY A 158 -9.55 23.28 -11.47
C GLY A 158 -9.86 23.28 -9.97
N SER A 159 -9.90 22.09 -9.36
CA SER A 159 -10.16 21.92 -7.94
C SER A 159 -9.49 20.68 -7.39
N VAL A 160 -9.22 20.69 -6.08
CA VAL A 160 -8.54 19.61 -5.37
C VAL A 160 -9.15 19.42 -3.99
N ASN A 161 -9.10 18.20 -3.48
CA ASN A 161 -9.30 17.91 -2.07
C ASN A 161 -7.96 17.92 -1.35
N VAL A 162 -7.87 18.66 -0.26
CA VAL A 162 -6.67 18.86 0.53
C VAL A 162 -6.79 18.09 1.83
N VAL A 163 -5.78 17.26 2.10
CA VAL A 163 -5.72 16.36 3.25
C VAL A 163 -4.45 16.65 4.06
N ASN A 164 -4.60 16.77 5.38
CA ASN A 164 -3.47 16.68 6.31
C ASN A 164 -3.09 15.20 6.49
N ARG A 165 -1.83 14.85 6.27
CA ARG A 165 -1.35 13.44 6.29
C ARG A 165 -0.67 13.03 7.60
N ASP A 166 -0.85 13.81 8.65
CA ASP A 166 -0.15 13.63 9.93
C ASP A 166 -1.04 12.92 10.97
N GLY A 167 -0.68 11.68 11.34
CA GLY A 167 -1.36 10.86 12.36
C GLY A 167 -2.22 9.71 11.81
N ILE A 168 -2.81 8.93 12.72
CA ILE A 168 -3.72 7.81 12.43
C ILE A 168 -5.15 8.31 12.22
N ALA A 169 -5.64 9.19 13.09
CA ALA A 169 -6.88 9.94 12.89
C ALA A 169 -6.52 11.41 12.67
N ARG A 170 -6.68 11.89 11.43
CA ARG A 170 -6.00 13.09 10.90
C ARG A 170 -6.91 14.33 10.79
N GLY A 171 -8.15 14.19 11.26
CA GLY A 171 -9.16 15.24 11.21
C GLY A 171 -9.79 15.45 9.84
N THR A 172 -10.25 16.67 9.54
CA THR A 172 -11.09 16.95 8.37
C THR A 172 -10.33 17.54 7.20
N SER A 173 -10.59 17.01 6.01
CA SER A 173 -10.12 17.56 4.72
C SER A 173 -11.04 18.66 4.20
N ALA A 174 -10.56 19.47 3.25
CA ALA A 174 -11.35 20.51 2.58
C ALA A 174 -11.18 20.46 1.06
N ALA A 175 -12.23 20.81 0.32
CA ALA A 175 -12.16 20.99 -1.13
C ALA A 175 -11.96 22.46 -1.47
N VAL A 176 -10.98 22.74 -2.34
CA VAL A 176 -10.63 24.09 -2.80
C VAL A 176 -10.55 24.15 -4.32
N THR A 177 -10.78 25.33 -4.88
CA THR A 177 -10.46 25.64 -6.27
C THR A 177 -9.01 26.08 -6.39
N LEU A 178 -8.39 25.83 -7.54
CA LEU A 178 -7.05 26.33 -7.87
C LEU A 178 -7.10 27.76 -8.42
N ASN A 179 -7.94 28.62 -7.85
CA ASN A 179 -7.97 30.04 -8.18
C ASN A 179 -6.87 30.78 -7.40
N ASP A 180 -6.50 31.99 -7.82
CA ASP A 180 -5.51 32.87 -7.17
C ASP A 180 -6.18 34.02 -6.38
N ALA A 181 -7.48 33.87 -6.09
CA ALA A 181 -8.21 34.73 -5.15
C ALA A 181 -7.81 34.40 -3.70
N SER A 182 -8.26 35.20 -2.73
CA SER A 182 -8.02 34.94 -1.31
C SER A 182 -8.61 33.59 -0.85
N GLU A 183 -8.03 32.99 0.19
CA GLU A 183 -8.36 31.65 0.70
C GLU A 183 -9.87 31.48 0.98
N ASN A 184 -10.52 32.52 1.52
CA ASN A 184 -11.95 32.52 1.82
C ASN A 184 -12.85 32.46 0.56
N LEU A 185 -12.30 32.71 -0.64
CA LEU A 185 -13.01 32.68 -1.91
C LEU A 185 -12.76 31.39 -2.71
N VAL A 186 -11.76 30.60 -2.34
CA VAL A 186 -11.38 29.37 -3.06
C VAL A 186 -11.95 28.10 -2.41
N LEU A 187 -12.41 28.15 -1.16
CA LEU A 187 -13.06 27.01 -0.50
C LEU A 187 -14.38 26.64 -1.20
N LEU A 188 -14.44 25.40 -1.73
CA LEU A 188 -15.67 24.79 -2.25
C LEU A 188 -16.50 24.15 -1.13
N LYS A 189 -15.81 23.50 -0.19
CA LYS A 189 -16.39 22.83 0.98
C LYS A 189 -15.31 22.75 2.06
N ASP A 190 -15.63 23.23 3.24
CA ASP A 190 -14.68 23.36 4.35
C ASP A 190 -14.43 22.05 5.11
N GLN A 191 -15.36 21.09 5.03
CA GLN A 191 -15.20 19.73 5.53
C GLN A 191 -15.71 18.70 4.51
N THR A 192 -14.80 17.96 3.88
CA THR A 192 -15.14 16.95 2.87
C THR A 192 -15.19 15.53 3.42
N ALA A 193 -14.23 15.15 4.27
CA ALA A 193 -14.11 13.82 4.84
C ALA A 193 -13.37 13.84 6.18
N ALA A 194 -13.61 12.83 7.02
CA ALA A 194 -12.75 12.45 8.14
C ALA A 194 -11.62 11.56 7.62
N ASN A 195 -10.37 11.86 7.98
CA ASN A 195 -9.19 11.24 7.37
C ASN A 195 -8.45 10.29 8.31
N TYR A 196 -8.01 9.16 7.77
CA TYR A 196 -7.38 8.08 8.53
C TYR A 196 -6.15 7.49 7.83
N SER A 197 -5.28 6.85 8.60
CA SER A 197 -4.20 6.01 8.08
C SER A 197 -3.69 5.01 9.12
N PHE A 198 -2.74 4.15 8.72
CA PHE A 198 -1.96 3.34 9.66
C PHE A 198 -0.66 4.00 10.15
N SER A 199 -0.33 5.20 9.66
CA SER A 199 0.90 5.91 10.06
C SER A 199 0.65 6.78 11.29
N LYS A 200 1.52 6.69 12.32
CA LYS A 200 1.47 7.60 13.48
C LYS A 200 1.91 9.04 13.17
N GLY A 201 2.39 9.30 11.95
CA GLY A 201 2.87 10.62 11.54
C GLY A 201 4.00 11.12 12.43
N THR A 202 3.89 12.37 12.87
CA THR A 202 4.85 13.07 13.73
C THR A 202 4.58 12.90 15.23
N SER A 203 3.74 11.94 15.61
CA SER A 203 3.49 11.62 17.02
C SER A 203 4.79 11.41 17.78
N SER A 204 4.95 12.13 18.91
CA SER A 204 6.10 11.95 19.79
C SER A 204 5.96 10.73 20.69
N ASN A 205 4.75 10.15 20.80
CA ASN A 205 4.52 8.93 21.57
C ASN A 205 5.26 7.74 20.96
N ASP A 206 5.75 6.86 21.85
CA ASP A 206 6.38 5.62 21.44
C ASP A 206 5.36 4.71 20.73
N TYR A 207 4.20 4.51 21.36
CA TYR A 207 3.11 3.70 20.82
C TYR A 207 2.32 4.48 19.75
N PRO A 208 1.99 3.87 18.60
CA PRO A 208 2.35 2.51 18.19
C PRO A 208 3.71 2.45 17.47
N THR A 209 4.39 1.31 17.56
CA THR A 209 5.61 1.02 16.78
C THR A 209 5.33 0.07 15.60
N SER A 210 4.19 -0.62 15.60
CA SER A 210 3.83 -1.64 14.61
C SER A 210 2.51 -1.34 13.89
N LEU A 211 2.29 -1.99 12.74
CA LEU A 211 1.01 -1.93 12.01
C LEU A 211 -0.15 -2.46 12.87
N MET A 212 0.06 -3.56 13.59
CA MET A 212 -0.95 -4.10 14.51
C MET A 212 -1.25 -3.15 15.68
N GLY A 213 -0.24 -2.41 16.18
CA GLY A 213 -0.42 -1.34 17.15
C GLY A 213 -1.24 -0.17 16.59
N SER A 214 -0.96 0.28 15.37
CA SER A 214 -1.78 1.31 14.70
C SER A 214 -3.24 0.87 14.52
N ILE A 215 -3.46 -0.39 14.14
CA ILE A 215 -4.79 -0.97 14.02
C ILE A 215 -5.48 -1.02 15.38
N ALA A 216 -4.80 -1.50 16.43
CA ALA A 216 -5.36 -1.59 17.77
C ALA A 216 -5.70 -0.22 18.35
N LEU A 217 -4.82 0.78 18.19
CA LEU A 217 -5.05 2.16 18.62
C LEU A 217 -6.29 2.76 17.95
N LEU A 218 -6.45 2.56 16.63
CA LEU A 218 -7.64 3.05 15.92
C LEU A 218 -8.91 2.33 16.39
N ARG A 219 -8.87 1.00 16.57
CA ARG A 219 -10.01 0.25 17.13
C ARG A 219 -10.37 0.75 18.52
N GLN A 220 -9.36 0.95 19.37
CA GLN A 220 -9.56 1.45 20.72
C GLN A 220 -10.16 2.85 20.70
N THR A 221 -9.71 3.72 19.78
CA THR A 221 -10.26 5.07 19.59
C THR A 221 -11.75 5.05 19.24
N TYR A 222 -12.21 4.12 18.38
CA TYR A 222 -13.65 3.97 18.10
C TYR A 222 -14.45 3.55 19.34
N LEU A 223 -13.92 2.63 20.14
CA LEU A 223 -14.56 2.20 21.39
C LEU A 223 -14.59 3.34 22.42
N ASP A 224 -13.49 4.09 22.53
CA ASP A 224 -13.35 5.24 23.44
C ASP A 224 -14.32 6.34 23.06
N ALA A 225 -14.39 6.67 21.77
CA ALA A 225 -15.33 7.66 21.26
C ALA A 225 -16.79 7.25 21.53
N ASN A 226 -17.12 5.97 21.43
CA ASN A 226 -18.46 5.49 21.75
C ASN A 226 -18.78 5.58 23.25
N TRP A 227 -17.84 5.20 24.11
CA TRP A 227 -17.95 5.36 25.57
C TRP A 227 -18.06 6.84 25.97
N TYR A 228 -17.26 7.70 25.33
CA TYR A 228 -17.16 9.14 25.61
C TYR A 228 -18.51 9.86 25.47
N LYS A 229 -19.42 9.38 24.62
CA LYS A 229 -20.76 9.97 24.43
C LYS A 229 -21.62 9.98 25.71
N ASN A 230 -21.37 9.05 26.63
CA ASN A 230 -22.25 8.81 27.78
C ASN A 230 -21.56 8.96 29.15
N GLN A 231 -20.26 9.25 29.16
CA GLN A 231 -19.47 9.45 30.39
C GLN A 231 -19.48 10.92 30.87
N LYS A 232 -19.08 11.15 32.13
CA LYS A 232 -18.96 12.49 32.75
C LYS A 232 -17.67 12.66 33.57
N GLU A 233 -16.74 11.74 33.41
CA GLU A 233 -15.48 11.64 34.14
C GLU A 233 -14.41 12.55 33.56
N GLU A 234 -14.37 12.72 32.24
CA GLU A 234 -13.39 13.56 31.56
C GLU A 234 -13.98 14.41 30.43
N TYR A 235 -13.26 15.47 30.07
CA TYR A 235 -13.47 16.22 28.84
C TYR A 235 -12.29 15.98 27.90
N ASN A 236 -12.56 15.57 26.67
CA ASN A 236 -11.56 15.14 25.69
C ASN A 236 -11.92 15.69 24.30
N ILE A 237 -11.21 16.72 23.87
CA ILE A 237 -11.39 17.44 22.59
C ILE A 237 -11.28 16.46 21.42
N SER A 238 -10.27 15.59 21.45
CA SER A 238 -10.02 14.65 20.35
C SER A 238 -11.16 13.63 20.22
N LEU A 239 -11.67 13.05 21.31
CA LEU A 239 -12.81 12.12 21.24
C LEU A 239 -14.12 12.82 20.86
N GLU A 240 -14.29 14.07 21.27
CA GLU A 240 -15.45 14.88 20.86
C GLU A 240 -15.45 15.16 19.36
N ASP A 241 -14.32 15.64 18.82
CA ASP A 241 -14.20 15.96 17.40
C ASP A 241 -14.20 14.69 16.53
N PHE A 242 -13.60 13.59 17.00
CA PHE A 242 -13.72 12.28 16.35
C PHE A 242 -15.18 11.90 16.16
N ASN A 243 -16.01 12.06 17.20
CA ASN A 243 -17.44 11.77 17.17
C ASN A 243 -18.21 12.69 16.22
N LYS A 244 -17.93 14.00 16.21
CA LYS A 244 -18.56 14.96 15.27
C LYS A 244 -18.29 14.58 13.81
N GLN A 245 -17.09 14.09 13.53
CA GLN A 245 -16.64 13.74 12.18
C GLN A 245 -17.21 12.42 11.66
N GLN A 246 -17.85 11.61 12.50
CA GLN A 246 -18.42 10.32 12.09
C GLN A 246 -19.58 10.40 11.09
N ALA A 247 -20.13 11.59 10.88
CA ALA A 247 -21.15 11.88 9.87
C ALA A 247 -20.58 12.25 8.49
N LEU A 248 -19.27 12.54 8.41
CA LEU A 248 -18.59 12.84 7.15
C LEU A 248 -18.27 11.53 6.41
N PRO A 249 -18.08 11.59 5.08
CA PRO A 249 -17.34 10.55 4.35
C PRO A 249 -16.03 10.22 5.07
N GLN A 250 -15.64 8.95 5.07
CA GLN A 250 -14.44 8.49 5.78
C GLN A 250 -13.39 8.14 4.72
N LEU A 251 -12.27 8.87 4.70
CA LEU A 251 -11.17 8.67 3.75
C LEU A 251 -9.99 8.01 4.48
N PHE A 252 -9.53 6.87 3.98
CA PHE A 252 -8.43 6.11 4.58
C PHE A 252 -7.27 5.98 3.59
N GLU A 253 -6.08 6.45 3.96
CA GLU A 253 -4.84 6.18 3.22
C GLU A 253 -4.27 4.82 3.65
N ALA A 254 -4.31 3.84 2.75
CA ALA A 254 -3.85 2.48 2.95
C ALA A 254 -3.15 1.95 1.70
N ASP A 255 -1.82 1.89 1.74
CA ASP A 255 -1.02 1.43 0.60
C ASP A 255 -0.91 -0.09 0.57
N GLY A 256 -1.16 -0.70 -0.59
CA GLY A 256 -1.12 -2.13 -0.83
C GLY A 256 -2.48 -2.81 -0.65
N TRP A 257 -2.82 -3.71 -1.57
CA TRP A 257 -4.11 -4.41 -1.58
C TRP A 257 -4.44 -5.12 -0.25
N GLN A 258 -3.43 -5.63 0.49
CA GLN A 258 -3.64 -6.22 1.81
C GLN A 258 -4.11 -5.18 2.85
N ASN A 259 -3.58 -3.96 2.80
CA ASN A 259 -3.98 -2.89 3.71
C ASN A 259 -5.37 -2.33 3.37
N ILE A 260 -5.80 -2.40 2.10
CA ILE A 260 -7.21 -2.16 1.72
C ILE A 260 -8.12 -3.12 2.49
N LEU A 261 -7.81 -4.43 2.48
CA LEU A 261 -8.60 -5.43 3.20
C LEU A 261 -8.61 -5.18 4.72
N ARG A 262 -7.46 -4.81 5.30
CA ARG A 262 -7.34 -4.46 6.73
C ARG A 262 -8.18 -3.26 7.11
N ALA A 263 -8.09 -2.17 6.35
CA ALA A 263 -8.84 -0.94 6.60
C ALA A 263 -10.36 -1.20 6.51
N VAL A 264 -10.82 -1.91 5.47
CA VAL A 264 -12.24 -2.25 5.31
C VAL A 264 -12.74 -3.18 6.42
N LYS A 265 -11.91 -4.11 6.90
CA LYS A 265 -12.27 -4.97 8.04
C LYS A 265 -12.56 -4.15 9.29
N ILE A 266 -11.74 -3.14 9.59
CA ILE A 266 -11.99 -2.19 10.70
C ILE A 266 -13.27 -1.40 10.44
N ALA A 267 -13.46 -0.89 9.22
CA ALA A 267 -14.67 -0.15 8.86
C ALA A 267 -15.94 -0.98 9.15
N LYS A 268 -15.97 -2.24 8.70
CA LYS A 268 -17.08 -3.18 8.94
C LYS A 268 -17.32 -3.45 10.42
N GLU A 269 -16.27 -3.55 11.24
CA GLU A 269 -16.36 -3.75 12.69
C GLU A 269 -17.13 -2.63 13.39
N PHE A 270 -17.01 -1.39 12.91
CA PHE A 270 -17.66 -0.21 13.50
C PHE A 270 -18.81 0.35 12.66
N GLY A 271 -19.32 -0.41 11.68
CA GLY A 271 -20.44 -0.01 10.83
C GLY A 271 -20.14 1.22 9.97
N LYS A 272 -18.89 1.31 9.47
CA LYS A 272 -18.40 2.37 8.60
C LYS A 272 -18.08 1.85 7.20
N GLU A 273 -18.05 2.78 6.26
CA GLU A 273 -17.56 2.57 4.90
C GLU A 273 -16.41 3.54 4.66
N TYR A 274 -15.27 3.02 4.22
CA TYR A 274 -14.11 3.83 3.90
C TYR A 274 -13.97 4.02 2.38
N ILE A 275 -13.68 5.24 1.96
CA ILE A 275 -13.07 5.57 0.67
C ILE A 275 -11.57 5.37 0.86
N ILE A 276 -10.96 4.48 0.08
CA ILE A 276 -9.56 4.09 0.27
C ILE A 276 -8.69 4.81 -0.76
N LYS A 277 -7.76 5.65 -0.30
CA LYS A 277 -6.60 6.01 -1.12
C LYS A 277 -5.57 4.89 -1.00
N SER A 278 -5.16 4.33 -2.12
CA SER A 278 -4.21 3.22 -2.20
C SER A 278 -2.98 3.58 -3.05
N ASN A 279 -2.18 2.58 -3.42
CA ASN A 279 -0.93 2.74 -4.19
C ASN A 279 -0.99 2.15 -5.62
N GLY A 280 -2.14 1.64 -6.07
CA GLY A 280 -2.33 1.20 -7.46
C GLY A 280 -1.96 -0.26 -7.75
N ASP A 281 -1.92 -1.12 -6.74
CA ASP A 281 -1.58 -2.55 -6.86
C ASP A 281 -2.80 -3.50 -6.79
N GLU A 282 -4.01 -2.96 -6.92
CA GLU A 282 -5.26 -3.70 -6.72
C GLU A 282 -5.46 -4.84 -7.72
N TYR A 283 -4.94 -4.67 -8.94
CA TYR A 283 -4.96 -5.70 -9.99
C TYR A 283 -4.38 -7.04 -9.53
N GLN A 284 -3.50 -7.06 -8.52
CA GLN A 284 -2.91 -8.28 -7.98
C GLN A 284 -3.93 -9.20 -7.30
N ARG A 285 -5.03 -8.63 -6.77
CA ARG A 285 -6.11 -9.34 -6.06
C ARG A 285 -7.46 -8.66 -6.31
N ILE A 286 -7.78 -8.40 -7.58
CA ILE A 286 -8.97 -7.63 -7.96
C ILE A 286 -10.28 -8.19 -7.39
N ASP A 287 -10.44 -9.52 -7.36
CA ASP A 287 -11.66 -10.15 -6.82
C ASP A 287 -11.83 -9.87 -5.32
N ALA A 288 -10.73 -9.91 -4.56
CA ALA A 288 -10.75 -9.59 -3.13
C ALA A 288 -11.01 -8.11 -2.88
N VAL A 289 -10.39 -7.23 -3.68
CA VAL A 289 -10.61 -5.77 -3.62
C VAL A 289 -12.06 -5.45 -3.97
N LYS A 290 -12.63 -6.04 -5.01
CA LYS A 290 -14.04 -5.89 -5.37
C LYS A 290 -14.98 -6.34 -4.25
N ALA A 291 -14.68 -7.47 -3.60
CA ALA A 291 -15.48 -8.00 -2.50
C ALA A 291 -15.50 -7.10 -1.25
N THR A 292 -14.59 -6.11 -1.17
CA THR A 292 -14.65 -5.10 -0.09
C THR A 292 -15.82 -4.14 -0.23
N GLY A 293 -16.26 -3.84 -1.47
CA GLY A 293 -17.22 -2.78 -1.76
C GLY A 293 -16.68 -1.35 -1.64
N ALA A 294 -15.39 -1.19 -1.33
CA ALA A 294 -14.79 0.13 -1.14
C ALA A 294 -14.70 0.93 -2.44
N SER A 295 -14.92 2.24 -2.35
CA SER A 295 -14.55 3.19 -3.40
C SER A 295 -13.08 3.55 -3.26
N LEU A 296 -12.36 3.69 -4.38
CA LEU A 296 -10.91 3.88 -4.39
C LEU A 296 -10.47 5.24 -4.92
N ILE A 297 -9.36 5.76 -4.42
CA ILE A 297 -8.59 6.86 -5.02
C ILE A 297 -7.21 6.28 -5.34
N ILE A 298 -6.91 6.07 -6.62
CA ILE A 298 -5.67 5.42 -7.05
C ILE A 298 -4.71 6.42 -7.71
N PRO A 299 -3.40 6.34 -7.43
CA PRO A 299 -2.42 7.17 -8.13
C PRO A 299 -2.27 6.72 -9.57
N ILE A 300 -2.02 7.67 -10.47
CA ILE A 300 -1.63 7.38 -11.86
C ILE A 300 -0.10 7.43 -12.02
N ASN A 301 0.64 6.86 -11.06
CA ASN A 301 2.09 6.73 -11.10
C ASN A 301 2.46 5.26 -11.27
N PHE A 302 3.08 4.90 -12.40
CA PHE A 302 3.47 3.53 -12.70
C PHE A 302 4.98 3.33 -12.48
N PRO A 303 5.42 2.12 -12.07
CA PRO A 303 6.84 1.82 -11.95
C PRO A 303 7.59 2.09 -13.26
N LYS A 304 8.81 2.61 -13.15
CA LYS A 304 9.70 2.80 -14.31
C LYS A 304 10.33 1.46 -14.70
N ALA A 305 10.68 1.29 -15.97
CA ALA A 305 11.41 0.09 -16.41
C ALA A 305 12.77 0.03 -15.70
N PHE A 306 13.26 -1.16 -15.33
CA PHE A 306 14.61 -1.27 -14.79
C PHE A 306 15.65 -1.21 -15.92
N ASP A 307 16.79 -0.61 -15.65
CA ASP A 307 17.93 -0.65 -16.55
C ASP A 307 18.64 -2.01 -16.48
N VAL A 308 18.24 -2.93 -17.35
CA VAL A 308 18.67 -4.34 -17.33
C VAL A 308 19.76 -4.65 -18.36
N GLU A 309 20.47 -3.63 -18.84
CA GLU A 309 21.57 -3.81 -19.81
C GLU A 309 22.75 -4.59 -19.21
N ASP A 310 23.02 -4.42 -17.92
CA ASP A 310 23.99 -5.24 -17.17
C ASP A 310 23.31 -6.50 -16.58
N PRO A 311 23.67 -7.71 -17.05
CA PRO A 311 23.13 -8.96 -16.51
C PRO A 311 23.43 -9.18 -15.02
N ALA A 312 24.48 -8.57 -14.47
CA ALA A 312 24.80 -8.66 -13.05
C ALA A 312 23.83 -7.82 -12.21
N GLU A 313 23.60 -6.55 -12.57
CA GLU A 313 22.63 -5.69 -11.89
C GLU A 313 21.20 -6.24 -12.06
N ALA A 314 20.85 -6.76 -13.24
CA ALA A 314 19.54 -7.36 -13.50
C ALA A 314 19.21 -8.58 -12.63
N ARG A 315 20.19 -9.24 -12.00
CA ARG A 315 19.92 -10.34 -11.05
C ARG A 315 19.38 -9.87 -9.71
N SER A 316 19.60 -8.61 -9.36
CA SER A 316 19.12 -8.03 -8.09
C SER A 316 17.60 -7.89 -8.04
N ILE A 317 16.95 -7.75 -9.20
CA ILE A 317 15.50 -7.54 -9.29
C ILE A 317 14.72 -8.85 -9.29
N SER A 318 13.66 -8.87 -8.49
CA SER A 318 12.74 -10.00 -8.36
C SER A 318 11.79 -10.11 -9.55
N LEU A 319 11.22 -11.30 -9.75
CA LEU A 319 10.14 -11.49 -10.74
C LEU A 319 8.93 -10.61 -10.42
N GLY A 320 8.60 -10.43 -9.13
CA GLY A 320 7.52 -9.56 -8.68
C GLY A 320 7.71 -8.11 -9.15
N GLN A 321 8.90 -7.54 -8.96
CA GLN A 321 9.23 -6.19 -9.44
C GLN A 321 9.08 -6.06 -10.97
N MET A 322 9.58 -7.04 -11.73
CA MET A 322 9.47 -7.02 -13.19
C MET A 322 8.01 -7.09 -13.67
N LYS A 323 7.20 -7.95 -13.04
CA LYS A 323 5.77 -8.05 -13.36
C LYS A 323 5.00 -6.82 -12.90
N ALA A 324 5.38 -6.20 -11.79
CA ALA A 324 4.74 -4.98 -11.28
C ALA A 324 4.91 -3.83 -12.28
N TRP A 325 6.11 -3.67 -12.84
CA TRP A 325 6.34 -2.75 -13.95
C TRP A 325 5.44 -3.02 -15.16
N GLU A 326 5.33 -4.29 -15.60
CA GLU A 326 4.52 -4.65 -16.77
C GLU A 326 3.02 -4.43 -16.55
N LEU A 327 2.51 -4.79 -15.37
CA LEU A 327 1.07 -4.92 -15.13
C LEU A 327 0.43 -3.73 -14.41
N ALA A 328 1.17 -2.92 -13.66
CA ALA A 328 0.61 -1.75 -12.97
C ALA A 328 -0.16 -0.79 -13.90
N PRO A 329 0.28 -0.52 -15.15
CA PRO A 329 -0.49 0.30 -16.09
C PRO A 329 -1.89 -0.23 -16.42
N THR A 330 -2.13 -1.53 -16.24
CA THR A 330 -3.44 -2.15 -16.48
C THR A 330 -4.44 -1.89 -15.35
N ASN A 331 -3.97 -1.45 -14.17
CA ASN A 331 -4.77 -1.37 -12.95
C ASN A 331 -6.09 -0.58 -13.11
N PRO A 332 -6.09 0.64 -13.71
CA PRO A 332 -7.35 1.36 -13.93
C PRO A 332 -8.35 0.59 -14.81
N SER A 333 -7.87 -0.11 -15.84
CA SER A 333 -8.74 -0.93 -16.72
C SER A 333 -9.30 -2.16 -16.01
N VAL A 334 -8.51 -2.76 -15.11
CA VAL A 334 -8.92 -3.93 -14.32
C VAL A 334 -10.00 -3.52 -13.32
N LEU A 335 -9.86 -2.36 -12.68
CA LEU A 335 -10.87 -1.77 -11.80
C LEU A 335 -12.17 -1.43 -12.56
N GLU A 336 -12.05 -0.81 -13.74
CA GLU A 336 -13.19 -0.53 -14.62
C GLU A 336 -13.97 -1.80 -14.95
N LYS A 337 -13.28 -2.84 -15.45
CA LYS A 337 -13.89 -4.13 -15.82
C LYS A 337 -14.50 -4.85 -14.62
N ALA A 338 -13.92 -4.70 -13.43
CA ALA A 338 -14.44 -5.26 -12.20
C ALA A 338 -15.69 -4.52 -11.68
N GLY A 339 -15.93 -3.29 -12.15
CA GLY A 339 -17.01 -2.42 -11.69
C GLY A 339 -16.69 -1.72 -10.36
N VAL A 340 -15.41 -1.57 -10.03
CA VAL A 340 -14.98 -0.85 -8.81
C VAL A 340 -15.08 0.66 -9.07
N ASN A 341 -15.70 1.40 -8.15
CA ASN A 341 -15.79 2.86 -8.26
C ASN A 341 -14.44 3.49 -7.86
N PHE A 342 -13.79 4.22 -8.77
CA PHE A 342 -12.49 4.83 -8.50
C PHE A 342 -12.30 6.22 -9.08
N ALA A 343 -11.53 7.05 -8.37
CA ALA A 343 -10.97 8.31 -8.84
C ALA A 343 -9.46 8.17 -9.08
N LEU A 344 -8.92 8.96 -10.01
CA LEU A 344 -7.46 9.08 -10.23
C LEU A 344 -6.91 10.29 -9.48
N THR A 345 -5.69 10.18 -8.94
CA THR A 345 -4.99 11.28 -8.29
C THR A 345 -3.59 11.50 -8.87
N THR A 346 -3.15 12.77 -8.84
CA THR A 346 -1.77 13.17 -9.14
C THR A 346 -0.81 12.93 -7.98
N PHE A 347 -1.33 12.53 -6.82
CA PHE A 347 -0.52 12.16 -5.67
C PHE A 347 0.53 11.10 -6.05
N SER A 348 1.74 11.25 -5.50
CA SER A 348 2.94 10.48 -5.84
C SER A 348 3.59 10.76 -7.20
N LEU A 349 3.10 11.70 -8.01
CA LEU A 349 3.84 12.17 -9.19
C LEU A 349 4.88 13.24 -8.80
N ASP A 350 6.08 13.12 -9.36
CA ASP A 350 7.13 14.16 -9.24
C ASP A 350 6.67 15.50 -9.84
N ASN A 351 5.85 15.41 -10.90
CA ASN A 351 5.32 16.57 -11.61
C ASN A 351 3.88 16.28 -12.08
N PRO A 352 2.89 17.14 -11.76
CA PRO A 352 1.51 16.98 -12.21
C PRO A 352 1.34 16.85 -13.73
N ARG A 353 2.28 17.34 -14.55
CA ARG A 353 2.22 17.22 -16.02
C ARG A 353 2.39 15.78 -16.51
N GLU A 354 3.01 14.91 -15.71
CA GLU A 354 3.16 13.49 -16.04
C GLU A 354 1.82 12.73 -16.03
N PHE A 355 0.80 13.31 -15.38
CA PHE A 355 -0.57 12.81 -15.37
C PHE A 355 -1.07 12.43 -16.77
N TRP A 356 -0.84 13.29 -17.76
CA TRP A 356 -1.32 13.06 -19.13
C TRP A 356 -0.59 11.95 -19.86
N THR A 357 0.69 11.73 -19.55
CA THR A 357 1.43 10.59 -20.11
C THR A 357 0.87 9.30 -19.51
N ASN A 358 0.74 9.24 -18.19
CA ASN A 358 0.35 8.02 -17.51
C ASN A 358 -1.13 7.65 -17.72
N ILE A 359 -2.04 8.61 -17.77
CA ILE A 359 -3.46 8.31 -18.09
C ILE A 359 -3.62 7.78 -19.51
N ARG A 360 -2.82 8.27 -20.48
CA ARG A 360 -2.78 7.70 -21.84
C ARG A 360 -2.20 6.30 -21.83
N THR A 361 -1.15 6.04 -21.06
CA THR A 361 -0.63 4.69 -20.87
C THR A 361 -1.69 3.75 -20.27
N ALA A 362 -2.52 4.21 -19.34
CA ALA A 362 -3.64 3.42 -18.83
C ALA A 362 -4.71 3.12 -19.92
N ILE A 363 -5.01 4.10 -20.78
CA ILE A 363 -5.92 3.94 -21.93
C ILE A 363 -5.37 2.95 -22.95
N GLU A 364 -4.08 3.06 -23.28
CA GLU A 364 -3.35 2.10 -24.12
C GLU A 364 -3.37 0.67 -23.54
N ASN A 365 -3.49 0.56 -22.21
CA ASN A 365 -3.63 -0.71 -21.48
C ASN A 365 -5.08 -1.08 -21.16
N GLY A 366 -6.07 -0.42 -21.77
CA GLY A 366 -7.45 -0.86 -21.82
C GLY A 366 -8.46 -0.06 -20.98
N LEU A 367 -8.05 1.03 -20.31
CA LEU A 367 -8.98 1.97 -19.68
C LEU A 367 -9.76 2.73 -20.77
N THR A 368 -11.08 2.86 -20.64
CA THR A 368 -11.84 3.65 -21.62
C THR A 368 -11.66 5.17 -21.39
N GLU A 369 -11.66 5.98 -22.47
CA GLU A 369 -11.64 7.45 -22.34
C GLU A 369 -12.80 7.98 -21.49
N LYS A 370 -13.97 7.31 -21.57
CA LYS A 370 -15.14 7.63 -20.76
C LYS A 370 -14.85 7.45 -19.27
N GLN A 371 -14.32 6.30 -18.88
CA GLN A 371 -13.99 6.03 -17.48
C GLN A 371 -12.82 6.89 -17.01
N ALA A 372 -11.83 7.12 -17.86
CA ALA A 372 -10.75 8.06 -17.60
C ALA A 372 -11.31 9.45 -17.24
N LEU A 373 -12.25 10.00 -18.04
CA LEU A 373 -12.88 11.29 -17.75
C LEU A 373 -13.69 11.26 -16.44
N LEU A 374 -14.52 10.23 -16.23
CA LEU A 374 -15.30 10.05 -14.99
C LEU A 374 -14.42 10.10 -13.73
N SER A 375 -13.28 9.39 -13.79
CA SER A 375 -12.36 9.23 -12.65
C SER A 375 -11.66 10.52 -12.20
N VAL A 376 -11.73 11.58 -13.01
CA VAL A 376 -11.19 12.91 -12.67
C VAL A 376 -12.22 14.03 -12.74
N THR A 377 -13.51 13.70 -12.80
CA THR A 377 -14.60 14.69 -12.84
C THR A 377 -15.75 14.28 -11.93
N ASP A 378 -16.73 13.52 -12.44
CA ASP A 378 -17.95 13.14 -11.71
C ASP A 378 -17.69 12.30 -10.46
N VAL A 379 -16.79 11.31 -10.55
CA VAL A 379 -16.51 10.37 -9.45
C VAL A 379 -15.92 11.09 -8.23
N PRO A 380 -14.79 11.82 -8.35
CA PRO A 380 -14.24 12.55 -7.21
C PRO A 380 -15.20 13.63 -6.69
N ALA A 381 -15.98 14.29 -7.54
CA ALA A 381 -16.97 15.28 -7.09
C ALA A 381 -18.06 14.65 -6.20
N LYS A 382 -18.53 13.45 -6.55
CA LYS A 382 -19.52 12.71 -5.74
C LYS A 382 -18.93 12.20 -4.44
N MET A 383 -17.72 11.60 -4.49
CA MET A 383 -17.01 11.10 -3.31
C MET A 383 -16.86 12.17 -2.22
N LEU A 384 -16.57 13.41 -2.63
CA LEU A 384 -16.33 14.54 -1.73
C LEU A 384 -17.60 15.34 -1.38
N GLY A 385 -18.73 15.00 -2.02
CA GLY A 385 -19.99 15.74 -1.91
C GLY A 385 -19.87 17.20 -2.35
N ILE A 386 -19.30 17.42 -3.53
CA ILE A 386 -19.14 18.73 -4.21
C ILE A 386 -19.69 18.72 -5.65
N SER A 387 -20.45 17.69 -6.02
CA SER A 387 -21.02 17.49 -7.37
C SER A 387 -22.07 18.53 -7.77
N ASP A 388 -22.65 19.24 -6.80
CA ASP A 388 -23.52 20.40 -6.99
C ASP A 388 -22.76 21.64 -7.46
N LYS A 389 -21.44 21.69 -7.25
CA LYS A 389 -20.59 22.86 -7.52
C LYS A 389 -19.66 22.66 -8.71
N VAL A 390 -19.09 21.47 -8.88
CA VAL A 390 -18.07 21.15 -9.90
C VAL A 390 -18.24 19.72 -10.43
N GLY A 391 -17.44 19.33 -11.42
CA GLY A 391 -17.42 17.97 -12.00
C GLY A 391 -18.18 17.81 -13.31
N SER A 392 -19.01 18.80 -13.70
CA SER A 392 -19.64 18.85 -15.02
C SER A 392 -19.96 20.30 -15.43
N LEU A 393 -20.31 20.52 -16.69
CA LEU A 393 -20.64 21.85 -17.23
C LEU A 393 -22.14 22.16 -17.20
N GLU A 394 -22.80 21.83 -16.11
CA GLU A 394 -24.24 22.03 -15.93
C GLU A 394 -24.57 23.43 -15.40
N LYS A 395 -25.77 23.91 -15.73
CA LYS A 395 -26.30 25.18 -15.23
C LYS A 395 -26.27 25.23 -13.70
N GLY A 396 -25.78 26.33 -13.15
CA GLY A 396 -25.70 26.58 -11.70
C GLY A 396 -24.38 26.16 -11.07
N LYS A 397 -23.56 25.35 -11.75
CA LYS A 397 -22.22 24.97 -11.27
C LYS A 397 -21.21 26.09 -11.50
N PHE A 398 -20.07 26.03 -10.79
CA PHE A 398 -18.96 26.93 -11.05
C PHE A 398 -18.42 26.73 -12.47
N ALA A 399 -18.03 27.83 -13.10
CA ALA A 399 -17.38 27.87 -14.41
C ALA A 399 -15.94 27.37 -14.30
N ASN A 400 -15.80 26.05 -14.11
CA ASN A 400 -14.55 25.29 -14.05
C ASN A 400 -14.42 24.44 -15.31
N PHE A 401 -13.69 24.91 -16.33
CA PHE A 401 -13.56 24.20 -17.61
C PHE A 401 -12.22 24.43 -18.31
N LEU A 402 -11.85 23.47 -19.15
CA LEU A 402 -10.69 23.52 -20.03
C LEU A 402 -11.11 23.90 -21.44
N ILE A 403 -10.25 24.63 -22.14
CA ILE A 403 -10.34 24.80 -23.59
C ILE A 403 -9.14 24.08 -24.22
N THR A 404 -9.40 23.15 -25.13
CA THR A 404 -8.37 22.29 -25.73
C THR A 404 -8.42 22.30 -27.25
N SER A 405 -7.30 21.96 -27.88
CA SER A 405 -7.17 21.94 -29.35
C SER A 405 -7.90 20.78 -30.00
N ASP A 406 -8.03 19.65 -29.29
CA ASP A 406 -8.64 18.40 -29.78
C ASP A 406 -9.22 17.62 -28.58
N ASN A 407 -9.63 16.36 -28.80
CA ASN A 407 -9.98 15.42 -27.72
C ASN A 407 -8.90 15.42 -26.63
N LEU A 408 -9.35 15.52 -25.38
CA LEU A 408 -8.52 15.65 -24.19
C LEU A 408 -7.41 14.58 -24.06
N PHE A 409 -7.71 13.33 -24.43
CA PHE A 409 -6.82 12.18 -24.24
C PHE A 409 -5.86 11.94 -25.41
N LYS A 410 -6.04 12.62 -26.56
CA LYS A 410 -5.17 12.45 -27.73
C LYS A 410 -3.75 12.95 -27.44
N THR A 411 -2.72 12.22 -27.89
CA THR A 411 -1.29 12.51 -27.62
C THR A 411 -0.86 13.91 -28.09
N GLY A 412 -1.46 14.43 -29.17
CA GLY A 412 -1.16 15.77 -29.71
C GLY A 412 -2.02 16.91 -29.17
N ASN A 413 -2.90 16.65 -28.20
CA ASN A 413 -3.79 17.67 -27.64
C ASN A 413 -3.01 18.75 -26.87
N ILE A 414 -3.44 19.99 -27.01
CA ILE A 414 -2.92 21.17 -26.30
C ILE A 414 -4.04 21.72 -25.42
N ILE A 415 -3.76 21.84 -24.12
CA ILE A 415 -4.61 22.62 -23.21
C ILE A 415 -4.24 24.09 -23.41
N HIS A 416 -5.18 24.86 -23.95
CA HIS A 416 -4.99 26.27 -24.18
C HIS A 416 -5.26 27.08 -22.91
N GLU A 417 -6.37 26.78 -22.25
CA GLU A 417 -6.83 27.53 -21.08
C GLU A 417 -7.47 26.62 -20.06
N ASN A 418 -7.35 27.02 -18.81
CA ASN A 418 -8.08 26.47 -17.68
C ASN A 418 -8.83 27.60 -17.00
N TRP A 419 -10.14 27.56 -17.06
CA TRP A 419 -11.02 28.52 -16.40
C TRP A 419 -11.39 27.96 -15.04
N VAL A 420 -11.17 28.74 -13.98
CA VAL A 420 -11.46 28.33 -12.60
C VAL A 420 -12.31 29.41 -11.95
N GLN A 421 -13.53 29.06 -11.53
CA GLN A 421 -14.57 29.98 -11.07
C GLN A 421 -14.80 31.15 -12.04
N GLY A 422 -14.79 30.89 -13.35
CA GLY A 422 -14.97 31.91 -14.38
C GLY A 422 -13.78 32.86 -14.58
N LYS A 423 -12.67 32.66 -13.85
CA LYS A 423 -11.40 33.35 -14.11
C LYS A 423 -10.55 32.56 -15.10
N ARG A 424 -10.05 33.25 -16.13
CA ARG A 424 -9.21 32.69 -17.19
C ARG A 424 -7.76 32.52 -16.73
N PHE A 425 -7.23 31.30 -16.83
CA PHE A 425 -5.78 31.03 -16.73
C PHE A 425 -5.27 30.50 -18.07
N VAL A 426 -4.31 31.19 -18.68
CA VAL A 426 -3.74 30.82 -19.98
C VAL A 426 -2.63 29.80 -19.77
N VAL A 427 -2.84 28.59 -20.31
CA VAL A 427 -1.86 27.49 -20.28
C VAL A 427 -0.99 27.52 -21.54
N SER A 428 -1.61 27.71 -22.71
CA SER A 428 -0.96 27.85 -24.01
C SER A 428 -1.78 28.77 -24.91
N LYS A 429 -1.12 29.67 -25.64
CA LYS A 429 -1.81 30.61 -26.55
C LYS A 429 -2.59 29.84 -27.64
N MET A 430 -3.81 30.28 -27.96
CA MET A 430 -4.63 29.69 -29.04
C MET A 430 -4.22 30.18 -30.43
N ASP A 431 -3.90 31.48 -30.54
CA ASP A 431 -3.57 32.15 -31.79
C ASP A 431 -2.05 32.25 -31.93
N VAL A 432 -1.40 31.14 -32.27
CA VAL A 432 0.05 31.12 -32.55
C VAL A 432 0.26 30.69 -34.00
N THR A 433 0.90 31.55 -34.80
CA THR A 433 1.28 31.26 -36.19
C THR A 433 2.06 29.95 -36.27
N ASP A 434 1.64 29.02 -37.12
CA ASP A 434 2.35 27.74 -37.32
C ASP A 434 3.71 28.00 -37.95
N LEU A 435 4.80 27.74 -37.21
CA LEU A 435 6.16 27.96 -37.67
C LEU A 435 6.77 26.69 -38.29
N ARG A 436 6.03 25.60 -38.45
CA ARG A 436 6.60 24.37 -39.04
C ARG A 436 6.89 24.58 -40.52
N GLY A 437 8.05 24.12 -40.96
CA GLY A 437 8.51 24.33 -42.33
C GLY A 437 10.02 24.34 -42.45
N VAL A 438 10.46 24.56 -43.69
CA VAL A 438 11.88 24.73 -44.03
C VAL A 438 12.13 26.21 -44.27
N TYR A 439 13.21 26.73 -43.68
CA TYR A 439 13.58 28.13 -43.71
C TYR A 439 15.01 28.29 -44.23
N ASN A 440 15.21 29.31 -45.05
CA ASN A 440 16.54 29.81 -45.37
C ASN A 440 17.03 30.64 -44.19
N LEU A 441 17.91 30.09 -43.37
CA LEU A 441 18.53 30.74 -42.23
C LEU A 441 19.85 31.39 -42.67
N ASN A 442 20.01 32.69 -42.44
CA ASN A 442 21.26 33.39 -42.66
C ASN A 442 21.75 33.98 -41.33
N VAL A 443 22.97 33.63 -40.94
CA VAL A 443 23.61 34.15 -39.71
C VAL A 443 24.90 34.84 -40.14
N ASP A 444 25.06 36.12 -39.78
CA ASP A 444 26.22 36.91 -40.22
C ASP A 444 27.53 36.23 -39.78
N GLY A 445 28.52 36.17 -40.68
CA GLY A 445 29.80 35.50 -40.40
C GLY A 445 29.81 33.97 -40.40
N ILE A 446 28.65 33.30 -40.43
CA ILE A 446 28.51 31.83 -40.47
C ILE A 446 28.00 31.34 -41.85
N GLY A 447 27.29 32.21 -42.58
CA GLY A 447 26.77 31.94 -43.92
C GLY A 447 25.39 31.26 -43.92
N ALA A 448 24.93 30.89 -45.11
CA ALA A 448 23.59 30.32 -45.31
C ALA A 448 23.46 28.90 -44.73
N LEU A 449 22.39 28.69 -43.99
CA LEU A 449 21.96 27.46 -43.35
C LEU A 449 20.50 27.18 -43.71
N THR A 450 20.06 25.95 -43.52
CA THR A 450 18.66 25.55 -43.57
C THR A 450 18.18 25.28 -42.16
N LEU A 451 17.16 26.01 -41.71
CA LEU A 451 16.46 25.74 -40.45
C LEU A 451 15.19 24.95 -40.77
N LYS A 452 15.04 23.76 -40.19
CA LYS A 452 13.82 22.97 -40.26
C LYS A 452 13.12 23.02 -38.92
N ILE A 453 11.92 23.59 -38.87
CA ILE A 453 11.09 23.60 -37.67
C ILE A 453 10.03 22.52 -37.81
N THR A 454 9.93 21.65 -36.80
CA THR A 454 9.06 20.45 -36.76
C THR A 454 8.42 20.31 -35.39
N GLY A 455 7.72 19.20 -35.13
CA GLY A 455 7.08 18.92 -33.85
C GLY A 455 5.57 19.21 -33.81
N THR A 456 5.00 19.24 -32.60
CA THR A 456 3.55 19.37 -32.38
C THR A 456 3.12 20.83 -32.32
N GLY A 457 1.80 21.09 -32.41
CA GLY A 457 1.25 22.44 -32.40
C GLY A 457 1.79 23.31 -33.54
N ALA A 458 2.32 24.49 -33.18
CA ALA A 458 2.88 25.49 -34.10
C ALA A 458 4.42 25.42 -34.25
N GLY A 459 5.03 24.27 -33.93
CA GLY A 459 6.47 24.00 -33.98
C GLY A 459 7.13 23.94 -32.60
N THR A 460 7.75 22.81 -32.27
CA THR A 460 8.40 22.54 -30.95
C THR A 460 9.82 21.97 -31.05
N ALA A 461 10.27 21.62 -32.26
CA ALA A 461 11.60 21.10 -32.51
C ALA A 461 12.24 21.83 -33.69
N ALA A 462 13.57 21.90 -33.71
CA ALA A 462 14.30 22.45 -34.84
C ALA A 462 15.52 21.60 -35.19
N ALA A 463 15.91 21.63 -36.45
CA ALA A 463 17.16 21.09 -36.94
C ALA A 463 17.84 22.08 -37.89
N ILE A 464 19.17 22.11 -37.85
CA ILE A 464 19.99 22.94 -38.73
C ILE A 464 20.73 22.03 -39.71
N GLU A 465 20.67 22.40 -40.98
CA GLU A 465 21.37 21.72 -42.08
C GLU A 465 22.20 22.71 -42.90
N ARG A 466 23.42 22.31 -43.27
CA ARG A 466 24.29 22.99 -44.24
C ARG A 466 24.67 21.96 -45.30
N THR A 467 24.48 22.26 -46.58
CA THR A 467 24.80 21.37 -47.71
C THR A 467 26.02 21.88 -48.47
N GLY A 468 27.01 21.03 -48.74
CA GLY A 468 28.26 21.39 -49.43
C GLY A 468 29.48 20.63 -48.89
N VAL A 469 30.69 21.14 -49.17
CA VAL A 469 31.99 20.54 -48.76
C VAL A 469 32.16 20.47 -47.23
N ASP A 470 31.46 21.33 -46.49
CA ASP A 470 31.38 21.35 -45.02
C ASP A 470 29.94 21.06 -44.56
N SER A 471 29.41 19.91 -44.98
CA SER A 471 28.03 19.55 -44.66
C SER A 471 27.83 19.34 -43.15
N VAL A 472 26.81 19.97 -42.59
CA VAL A 472 26.43 19.82 -41.18
C VAL A 472 24.96 19.48 -41.08
N LYS A 473 24.62 18.51 -40.23
CA LYS A 473 23.25 18.25 -39.79
C LYS A 473 23.27 18.08 -38.28
N THR A 474 22.55 18.94 -37.58
CA THR A 474 22.52 18.96 -36.11
C THR A 474 21.11 19.29 -35.63
N THR A 475 20.72 18.72 -34.50
CA THR A 475 19.48 19.09 -33.81
C THR A 475 19.68 20.41 -33.09
N ALA A 476 18.63 21.23 -33.05
CA ALA A 476 18.64 22.51 -32.37
C ALA A 476 17.60 22.51 -31.24
N THR A 477 17.99 23.02 -30.08
CA THR A 477 17.04 23.38 -29.03
C THR A 477 16.24 24.56 -29.52
N PHE A 478 14.91 24.43 -29.57
CA PHE A 478 14.00 25.47 -30.02
C PHE A 478 13.03 25.81 -28.90
N VAL A 479 13.08 27.05 -28.44
CA VAL A 479 12.15 27.58 -27.43
C VAL A 479 11.37 28.72 -28.04
N ARG A 480 10.05 28.69 -27.90
CA ARG A 480 9.17 29.74 -28.40
C ARG A 480 8.36 30.35 -27.27
N ASN A 481 8.25 31.68 -27.27
CA ASN A 481 7.35 32.42 -26.40
C ASN A 481 6.59 33.48 -27.21
N GLY A 482 5.38 33.15 -27.68
CA GLY A 482 4.63 33.99 -28.61
C GLY A 482 5.37 34.14 -29.94
N ASP A 483 5.71 35.38 -30.30
CA ASP A 483 6.44 35.69 -31.52
C ASP A 483 7.96 35.67 -31.34
N TRP A 484 8.45 35.46 -30.11
CA TRP A 484 9.88 35.31 -29.82
C TRP A 484 10.32 33.85 -29.93
N VAL A 485 11.51 33.64 -30.49
CA VAL A 485 12.15 32.34 -30.63
C VAL A 485 13.59 32.40 -30.12
N SER A 486 14.01 31.34 -29.44
CA SER A 486 15.41 31.08 -29.12
C SER A 486 15.80 29.74 -29.72
N ILE A 487 16.92 29.72 -30.45
CA ILE A 487 17.41 28.55 -31.16
C ILE A 487 18.87 28.34 -30.79
N ASN A 488 19.20 27.20 -30.19
CA ASN A 488 20.58 26.89 -29.81
C ASN A 488 21.01 25.59 -30.51
N PHE A 489 22.17 25.61 -31.16
CA PHE A 489 22.73 24.44 -31.84
C PHE A 489 24.24 24.49 -31.87
N ASN A 490 24.86 23.32 -31.96
CA ASN A 490 26.33 23.20 -32.03
C ASN A 490 26.79 22.88 -33.45
N LEU A 491 27.75 23.65 -33.95
CA LEU A 491 28.44 23.38 -35.22
C LEU A 491 29.80 22.74 -34.95
N LYS A 492 30.12 21.66 -35.67
CA LYS A 492 31.39 20.96 -35.51
C LYS A 492 32.57 21.69 -36.17
N LYS A 493 32.30 22.50 -37.20
CA LYS A 493 33.28 23.25 -38.00
C LYS A 493 32.62 24.52 -38.59
N ASN A 494 33.43 25.55 -38.82
CA ASN A 494 33.09 26.81 -39.52
C ASN A 494 31.80 27.53 -39.06
N PRO A 495 31.81 28.20 -37.90
CA PRO A 495 32.79 28.09 -36.81
C PRO A 495 32.51 26.85 -35.94
N LYS A 496 33.52 26.36 -35.21
CA LYS A 496 33.33 25.25 -34.26
C LYS A 496 32.83 25.83 -32.94
N GLY A 497 31.67 25.40 -32.47
CA GLY A 497 31.13 25.85 -31.18
C GLY A 497 29.60 25.95 -31.18
N ASP A 498 29.07 26.44 -30.07
CA ASP A 498 27.65 26.70 -29.90
C ASP A 498 27.25 28.01 -30.58
N VAL A 499 26.22 27.94 -31.40
CA VAL A 499 25.52 29.07 -31.99
C VAL A 499 24.22 29.27 -31.25
N ARG A 500 24.06 30.43 -30.62
CA ARG A 500 22.85 30.79 -29.88
C ARG A 500 22.14 31.92 -30.59
N LEU A 501 20.91 31.68 -31.03
CA LEU A 501 20.06 32.64 -31.71
C LEU A 501 18.94 33.08 -30.75
N SER A 502 18.66 34.38 -30.72
CA SER A 502 17.45 34.95 -30.14
C SER A 502 16.82 35.87 -31.19
N GLY A 503 15.52 35.76 -31.42
CA GLY A 503 14.85 36.58 -32.42
C GLY A 503 13.35 36.59 -32.29
N TYR A 504 12.70 37.31 -33.19
CA TYR A 504 11.26 37.47 -33.22
C TYR A 504 10.72 37.38 -34.64
N LEU A 505 9.43 37.03 -34.73
CA LEU A 505 8.69 37.00 -35.98
C LEU A 505 8.47 38.43 -36.49
N THR A 506 8.80 38.65 -37.76
CA THR A 506 8.66 39.96 -38.45
C THR A 506 7.54 39.96 -39.48
N SER A 507 7.13 38.78 -39.96
CA SER A 507 6.01 38.58 -40.88
C SER A 507 5.43 37.19 -40.66
N ALA A 508 4.10 37.05 -40.69
CA ALA A 508 3.40 35.77 -40.54
C ALA A 508 3.05 35.11 -41.89
N SER A 509 3.12 35.84 -43.01
CA SER A 509 2.85 35.30 -44.35
C SER A 509 3.54 36.15 -45.45
N PRO A 510 4.66 35.68 -46.05
CA PRO A 510 5.41 34.48 -45.66
C PRO A 510 6.10 34.66 -44.31
N ILE A 511 6.32 33.55 -43.60
CA ILE A 511 6.91 33.57 -42.26
C ILE A 511 8.37 34.05 -42.35
N ALA A 512 8.73 35.07 -41.57
CA ALA A 512 10.09 35.60 -41.53
C ALA A 512 10.52 35.98 -40.11
N PHE A 513 11.75 35.66 -39.75
CA PHE A 513 12.37 35.97 -38.46
C PHE A 513 13.55 36.92 -38.62
N LYS A 514 13.78 37.74 -37.60
CA LYS A 514 15.02 38.50 -37.42
C LYS A 514 15.45 38.45 -35.97
N GLY A 515 16.75 38.54 -35.72
CA GLY A 515 17.26 38.56 -34.37
C GLY A 515 18.76 38.71 -34.29
N GLU A 516 19.29 38.41 -33.11
CA GLU A 516 20.70 38.45 -32.78
C GLU A 516 21.24 37.05 -32.48
N PHE A 517 22.53 36.84 -32.76
CA PHE A 517 23.23 35.61 -32.39
C PHE A 517 24.42 35.91 -31.49
N ALA A 518 24.85 34.89 -30.74
CA ALA A 518 26.09 34.88 -29.99
C ALA A 518 26.82 33.54 -30.19
N LEU A 519 28.13 33.61 -30.42
CA LEU A 519 29.03 32.46 -30.54
C LEU A 519 29.79 32.19 -29.25
N THR A 520 30.42 31.02 -29.16
CA THR A 520 31.20 30.59 -27.99
C THR A 520 32.38 31.53 -27.70
N GLU A 521 33.02 32.05 -28.75
CA GLU A 521 34.13 33.00 -28.68
C GLU A 521 33.71 34.46 -28.35
N GLY A 522 32.42 34.71 -28.12
CA GLY A 522 31.89 36.02 -27.74
C GLY A 522 31.48 36.92 -28.90
N THR A 523 31.68 36.52 -30.15
CA THR A 523 31.19 37.24 -31.34
C THR A 523 29.66 37.29 -31.34
N THR A 524 29.11 38.48 -31.58
CA THR A 524 27.67 38.72 -31.72
C THR A 524 27.36 39.38 -33.05
N GLY A 525 26.13 39.24 -33.54
CA GLY A 525 25.70 39.81 -34.81
C GLY A 525 24.23 39.54 -35.10
N LYS A 526 23.78 39.72 -36.34
CA LYS A 526 22.37 39.53 -36.72
C LYS A 526 22.15 38.22 -37.47
N TRP A 527 20.91 37.74 -37.40
CA TRP A 527 20.45 36.63 -38.22
C TRP A 527 19.05 36.90 -38.75
N THR A 528 18.73 36.23 -39.85
CA THR A 528 17.39 36.23 -40.45
C THR A 528 17.01 34.82 -40.87
N ALA A 529 15.72 34.50 -40.83
CA ALA A 529 15.24 33.27 -41.46
C ALA A 529 13.96 33.54 -42.24
N THR A 530 13.87 33.04 -43.47
CA THR A 530 12.70 33.23 -44.35
C THR A 530 12.13 31.88 -44.75
N TYR A 531 10.81 31.75 -44.69
CA TYR A 531 10.11 30.53 -45.06
C TYR A 531 10.35 30.20 -46.53
N LYS A 532 10.72 28.94 -46.78
CA LYS A 532 11.02 28.43 -48.10
C LYS A 532 9.90 27.52 -48.60
N GLU A 533 9.60 26.46 -47.86
CA GLU A 533 8.64 25.43 -48.25
C GLU A 533 8.13 24.65 -47.05
N ALA A 534 7.00 23.96 -47.21
CA ALA A 534 6.51 23.04 -46.20
C ALA A 534 7.50 21.90 -46.02
N ASN A 535 7.77 21.50 -44.77
CA ASN A 535 8.67 20.39 -44.53
C ASN A 535 8.02 19.10 -45.01
N LYS A 536 8.52 18.54 -46.12
CA LYS A 536 8.15 17.20 -46.60
C LYS A 536 8.80 16.17 -45.70
N GLU A 537 8.27 15.97 -44.50
CA GLU A 537 8.60 14.78 -43.73
C GLU A 537 7.97 13.58 -44.44
N THR A 538 8.80 12.78 -45.10
CA THR A 538 8.43 11.40 -45.37
C THR A 538 8.19 10.74 -44.02
N PRO A 539 6.97 10.27 -43.71
CA PRO A 539 6.74 9.55 -42.46
C PRO A 539 7.74 8.40 -42.45
N LYS A 540 8.62 8.39 -41.45
CA LYS A 540 9.52 7.26 -41.22
C LYS A 540 8.58 6.09 -40.93
N ARG A 541 8.41 5.21 -41.92
CA ARG A 541 7.63 3.99 -41.78
C ARG A 541 8.41 3.13 -40.80
N GLU A 542 8.12 3.29 -39.51
CA GLU A 542 8.55 2.32 -38.51
C GLU A 542 7.83 1.03 -38.86
N GLU A 543 8.58 0.03 -39.31
CA GLU A 543 8.05 -1.32 -39.41
C GLU A 543 7.56 -1.71 -38.01
N PRO A 544 6.31 -2.17 -37.87
CA PRO A 544 5.78 -2.54 -36.57
C PRO A 544 6.59 -3.72 -36.05
N LYS A 545 7.52 -3.43 -35.12
CA LYS A 545 8.18 -4.49 -34.35
C LYS A 545 7.10 -5.22 -33.56
N PRO A 546 7.12 -6.56 -33.52
CA PRO A 546 6.13 -7.34 -32.76
C PRO A 546 6.14 -6.88 -31.30
N VAL A 547 4.97 -6.47 -30.79
CA VAL A 547 4.80 -6.03 -29.41
C VAL A 547 4.78 -7.27 -28.52
N ILE A 548 5.71 -7.35 -27.56
CA ILE A 548 5.71 -8.41 -26.56
C ILE A 548 4.46 -8.23 -25.68
N ALA A 549 3.50 -9.13 -25.85
CA ALA A 549 2.26 -9.14 -25.07
C ALA A 549 2.53 -9.24 -23.57
N ASN A 550 1.60 -8.71 -22.76
CA ASN A 550 1.67 -8.83 -21.31
C ASN A 550 1.59 -10.30 -20.88
N GLY A 551 2.35 -10.66 -19.83
CA GLY A 551 2.26 -11.98 -19.22
C GLY A 551 0.97 -12.16 -18.41
N THR A 552 0.71 -13.39 -17.98
CA THR A 552 -0.42 -13.70 -17.09
C THR A 552 -0.14 -13.27 -15.65
N LEU A 553 -1.20 -13.04 -14.87
CA LEU A 553 -1.09 -12.82 -13.43
C LEU A 553 -0.77 -14.15 -12.73
N ILE A 554 -0.02 -14.07 -11.63
CA ILE A 554 0.35 -15.22 -10.78
C ILE A 554 -0.03 -14.91 -9.34
N TYR A 555 -0.28 -15.95 -8.56
CA TYR A 555 -0.75 -15.84 -7.19
C TYR A 555 0.11 -16.70 -6.24
N PRO A 556 0.81 -16.11 -5.27
CA PRO A 556 0.94 -14.65 -5.07
C PRO A 556 1.80 -13.98 -6.16
N MET A 557 1.83 -12.64 -6.22
CA MET A 557 2.58 -11.89 -7.24
C MET A 557 4.09 -11.79 -6.93
N VAL A 558 4.66 -12.88 -6.42
CA VAL A 558 6.07 -13.00 -6.07
C VAL A 558 6.66 -14.27 -6.69
N ALA A 559 7.93 -14.56 -6.40
CA ALA A 559 8.54 -15.82 -6.85
C ALA A 559 7.72 -17.03 -6.38
N PHE A 560 7.62 -18.04 -7.23
CA PHE A 560 6.87 -19.29 -7.02
C PHE A 560 5.34 -19.13 -7.01
N GLY A 561 4.81 -17.99 -7.47
CA GLY A 561 3.38 -17.81 -7.68
C GLY A 561 2.80 -18.74 -8.75
N ASN A 562 1.57 -19.19 -8.52
CA ASN A 562 0.84 -20.04 -9.46
C ASN A 562 -0.03 -19.19 -10.39
N ALA A 563 0.03 -19.44 -11.70
CA ALA A 563 -0.92 -18.84 -12.65
C ALA A 563 -2.35 -19.37 -12.47
N ILE A 564 -2.47 -20.64 -12.05
CA ILE A 564 -3.72 -21.32 -11.73
C ILE A 564 -3.61 -21.84 -10.30
N GLN A 565 -4.54 -21.44 -9.44
CA GLN A 565 -4.57 -21.87 -8.04
C GLN A 565 -4.70 -23.40 -7.96
N PRO A 566 -3.88 -24.07 -7.13
CA PRO A 566 -4.02 -25.51 -6.93
C PRO A 566 -5.36 -25.82 -6.26
N SER A 567 -6.00 -26.92 -6.67
CA SER A 567 -7.29 -27.38 -6.18
C SER A 567 -7.19 -28.73 -5.45
N VAL A 568 -8.20 -29.06 -4.66
CA VAL A 568 -8.27 -30.36 -3.96
C VAL A 568 -8.31 -31.48 -4.99
N GLU A 569 -7.47 -32.50 -4.81
CA GLU A 569 -7.46 -33.73 -5.61
C GLU A 569 -7.86 -34.92 -4.73
N THR A 570 -8.46 -35.95 -5.32
CA THR A 570 -8.55 -37.26 -4.66
C THR A 570 -7.31 -38.06 -5.03
N VAL A 571 -6.51 -38.45 -4.04
CA VAL A 571 -5.17 -39.01 -4.25
C VAL A 571 -5.01 -40.29 -3.41
N LEU A 572 -4.54 -41.36 -4.05
CA LEU A 572 -4.10 -42.57 -3.36
C LEU A 572 -2.57 -42.62 -3.38
N LEU A 573 -1.95 -42.42 -2.22
CA LEU A 573 -0.53 -42.65 -2.00
C LEU A 573 -0.35 -44.14 -1.71
N LYS A 574 0.35 -44.89 -2.57
CA LYS A 574 0.37 -46.36 -2.53
C LYS A 574 1.72 -46.94 -2.13
N ASN A 575 1.71 -48.01 -1.33
CA ASN A 575 2.88 -48.84 -1.02
C ASN A 575 4.04 -48.12 -0.29
N ALA A 576 3.74 -47.22 0.64
CA ALA A 576 4.73 -46.49 1.42
C ALA A 576 5.04 -47.14 2.77
N THR A 577 6.07 -46.63 3.45
CA THR A 577 6.20 -46.75 4.91
C THR A 577 5.48 -45.57 5.57
N VAL A 578 4.34 -45.81 6.22
CA VAL A 578 3.48 -44.77 6.79
C VAL A 578 3.72 -44.64 8.30
N TRP A 579 4.15 -43.46 8.73
CA TRP A 579 4.33 -43.09 10.13
C TRP A 579 3.02 -42.49 10.65
N THR A 580 2.26 -43.30 11.41
CA THR A 580 0.91 -42.87 11.80
C THR A 580 0.91 -41.85 12.93
N ASN A 581 1.87 -41.92 13.86
CA ASN A 581 1.82 -41.27 15.19
C ASN A 581 0.53 -41.59 15.97
N GLU A 582 -0.09 -42.73 15.66
CA GLU A 582 -1.21 -43.31 16.39
C GLU A 582 -0.76 -44.66 16.97
N LYS A 583 -1.69 -45.38 17.62
CA LYS A 583 -1.42 -46.71 18.20
C LYS A 583 -0.94 -47.74 17.18
N GLU A 584 -1.25 -47.55 15.91
CA GLU A 584 -0.84 -48.40 14.79
C GLU A 584 0.66 -48.30 14.48
N GLY A 585 1.37 -47.28 14.99
CA GLY A 585 2.81 -47.11 14.83
C GLY A 585 3.23 -46.89 13.38
N ILE A 586 4.27 -47.59 12.94
CA ILE A 586 4.82 -47.50 11.58
C ILE A 586 4.31 -48.66 10.73
N LEU A 587 3.52 -48.36 9.70
CA LEU A 587 2.96 -49.34 8.78
C LEU A 587 3.84 -49.49 7.53
N LYS A 588 4.17 -50.72 7.15
CA LYS A 588 4.94 -51.02 5.94
C LYS A 588 4.01 -51.44 4.79
N ASN A 589 4.38 -51.09 3.56
CA ASN A 589 3.62 -51.41 2.33
C ASN A 589 2.16 -50.93 2.43
N ALA A 590 1.96 -49.75 3.01
CA ALA A 590 0.64 -49.21 3.31
C ALA A 590 0.28 -48.08 2.35
N ASP A 591 -1.01 -47.84 2.25
CA ASP A 591 -1.66 -46.88 1.37
C ASP A 591 -2.36 -45.80 2.21
N VAL A 592 -2.40 -44.57 1.71
CA VAL A 592 -3.14 -43.45 2.29
C VAL A 592 -4.03 -42.82 1.22
N LEU A 593 -5.34 -42.84 1.43
CA LEU A 593 -6.32 -42.23 0.54
C LEU A 593 -6.71 -40.84 1.07
N LEU A 594 -6.45 -39.81 0.26
CA LEU A 594 -6.86 -38.42 0.50
C LEU A 594 -8.10 -38.12 -0.36
N GLU A 595 -9.17 -37.64 0.25
CA GLU A 595 -10.42 -37.29 -0.45
C GLU A 595 -11.13 -36.14 0.26
N GLY A 596 -11.63 -35.16 -0.50
CA GLY A 596 -12.40 -34.04 0.07
C GLY A 596 -11.62 -33.20 1.09
N GLY A 597 -10.29 -33.14 0.95
CA GLY A 597 -9.39 -32.46 1.89
C GLY A 597 -9.16 -33.17 3.21
N LYS A 598 -9.57 -34.44 3.33
CA LYS A 598 -9.41 -35.29 4.50
C LYS A 598 -8.63 -36.56 4.18
N ILE A 599 -8.01 -37.14 5.19
CA ILE A 599 -7.54 -38.53 5.14
C ILE A 599 -8.79 -39.41 5.23
N LYS A 600 -9.12 -40.10 4.13
CA LYS A 600 -10.28 -40.98 4.07
C LYS A 600 -9.99 -42.36 4.65
N ALA A 601 -8.84 -42.93 4.30
CA ALA A 601 -8.45 -44.26 4.73
C ALA A 601 -6.93 -44.42 4.80
N VAL A 602 -6.49 -45.28 5.71
CA VAL A 602 -5.09 -45.72 5.87
C VAL A 602 -5.14 -47.24 6.03
N GLY A 603 -4.35 -47.98 5.27
CA GLY A 603 -4.41 -49.44 5.29
C GLY A 603 -3.57 -50.07 4.19
N THR A 604 -3.82 -51.33 3.86
CA THR A 604 -3.16 -52.00 2.72
C THR A 604 -4.18 -52.32 1.64
N ASN A 605 -3.76 -52.31 0.38
CA ASN A 605 -4.59 -52.64 -0.78
C ASN A 605 -5.86 -51.78 -0.88
N LEU A 606 -5.75 -50.49 -0.60
CA LEU A 606 -6.88 -49.57 -0.74
C LEU A 606 -7.28 -49.45 -2.22
N SER A 607 -8.58 -49.46 -2.50
CA SER A 607 -9.09 -49.24 -3.86
C SER A 607 -8.85 -47.78 -4.28
N ALA A 608 -8.23 -47.59 -5.44
CA ALA A 608 -8.02 -46.25 -6.00
C ALA A 608 -9.33 -45.59 -6.44
N GLY A 609 -10.32 -46.36 -6.92
CA GLY A 609 -11.52 -45.78 -7.55
C GLY A 609 -11.13 -44.78 -8.65
N SER A 610 -11.58 -43.54 -8.52
CA SER A 610 -11.20 -42.41 -9.39
C SER A 610 -10.03 -41.57 -8.88
N ALA A 611 -9.38 -41.98 -7.79
CA ALA A 611 -8.24 -41.26 -7.21
C ALA A 611 -7.04 -41.30 -8.15
N LYS A 612 -6.29 -40.20 -8.19
CA LYS A 612 -4.96 -40.15 -8.78
C LYS A 612 -4.03 -41.01 -7.93
N VAL A 613 -3.45 -42.06 -8.53
CA VAL A 613 -2.53 -42.95 -7.83
C VAL A 613 -1.12 -42.37 -7.91
N ILE A 614 -0.47 -42.23 -6.76
CA ILE A 614 0.94 -41.89 -6.64
C ILE A 614 1.63 -43.09 -6.02
N ASP A 615 2.54 -43.70 -6.77
CA ASP A 615 3.39 -44.78 -6.26
C ASP A 615 4.41 -44.19 -5.27
N ALA A 616 4.32 -44.62 -4.02
CA ALA A 616 5.20 -44.23 -2.93
C ALA A 616 6.06 -45.42 -2.47
N THR A 617 6.29 -46.40 -3.35
CA THR A 617 7.22 -47.51 -3.11
C THR A 617 8.61 -46.99 -2.71
N GLY A 618 9.12 -47.46 -1.56
CA GLY A 618 10.40 -47.02 -1.01
C GLY A 618 10.39 -45.64 -0.36
N LYS A 619 9.24 -44.95 -0.35
CA LYS A 619 9.05 -43.63 0.27
C LYS A 619 8.46 -43.75 1.67
N HIS A 620 8.55 -42.66 2.42
CA HIS A 620 7.91 -42.53 3.73
C HIS A 620 6.78 -41.50 3.70
N ILE A 621 5.70 -41.76 4.43
CA ILE A 621 4.58 -40.83 4.57
C ILE A 621 4.43 -40.46 6.05
N THR A 622 4.36 -39.16 6.34
CA THR A 622 4.10 -38.62 7.68
C THR A 622 2.93 -37.64 7.63
N ALA A 623 2.38 -37.31 8.81
CA ALA A 623 1.59 -36.10 8.93
C ALA A 623 2.45 -34.87 8.59
N GLY A 624 1.80 -33.79 8.16
CA GLY A 624 2.41 -32.47 8.01
C GLY A 624 3.10 -32.03 9.29
N LEU A 625 4.32 -31.48 9.16
CA LEU A 625 5.03 -30.92 10.30
C LEU A 625 4.31 -29.65 10.78
N ILE A 626 4.39 -29.38 12.08
CA ILE A 626 3.74 -28.26 12.74
C ILE A 626 4.78 -27.48 13.52
N ASP A 627 4.90 -26.20 13.21
CA ASP A 627 5.77 -25.28 13.91
C ASP A 627 4.97 -24.52 14.99
N GLU A 628 5.23 -24.83 16.25
CA GLU A 628 4.53 -24.17 17.37
C GLU A 628 5.03 -22.75 17.62
N HIS A 629 6.18 -22.35 17.07
CA HIS A 629 6.65 -20.98 17.24
C HIS A 629 7.40 -20.46 16.03
N SER A 630 6.75 -19.51 15.34
CA SER A 630 7.24 -18.91 14.11
C SER A 630 6.93 -17.41 14.01
N HIS A 631 7.72 -16.71 13.20
CA HIS A 631 7.58 -15.27 12.91
C HIS A 631 7.40 -14.97 11.42
N ILE A 632 7.24 -16.00 10.59
CA ILE A 632 6.94 -15.82 9.16
C ILE A 632 5.53 -15.26 8.95
N ALA A 633 5.25 -14.81 7.74
CA ALA A 633 3.94 -14.35 7.31
C ALA A 633 3.35 -13.20 8.16
N GLY A 634 4.19 -12.41 8.83
CA GLY A 634 3.84 -11.11 9.41
C GLY A 634 4.25 -9.95 8.49
N THR A 635 3.65 -8.77 8.67
CA THR A 635 4.09 -7.53 8.00
C THR A 635 3.88 -6.31 8.90
N GLY A 636 4.76 -5.33 8.79
CA GLY A 636 4.68 -4.09 9.56
C GLY A 636 5.04 -4.26 11.05
N GLY A 637 5.86 -5.26 11.37
CA GLY A 637 6.36 -5.53 12.73
C GLY A 637 5.69 -6.73 13.41
N ILE A 638 6.49 -7.56 14.09
CA ILE A 638 5.99 -8.71 14.88
C ILE A 638 5.90 -8.40 16.39
N ASN A 639 6.45 -7.26 16.83
CA ASN A 639 6.39 -6.77 18.21
C ASN A 639 5.82 -5.36 18.25
N GLU A 640 4.96 -5.07 19.24
CA GLU A 640 4.55 -3.71 19.61
C GLU A 640 5.32 -3.30 20.87
N GLY A 641 6.56 -2.84 20.69
CA GLY A 641 7.54 -2.73 21.77
C GLY A 641 7.36 -1.55 22.72
N ALA A 642 6.42 -0.63 22.44
CA ALA A 642 6.28 0.62 23.20
C ALA A 642 5.67 0.46 24.60
N GLN A 643 5.05 -0.68 24.91
CA GLN A 643 4.39 -0.93 26.20
C GLN A 643 4.84 -2.27 26.79
N SER A 644 4.74 -2.44 28.12
CA SER A 644 5.03 -3.71 28.79
C SER A 644 3.94 -4.77 28.59
N SER A 645 2.73 -4.30 28.29
CA SER A 645 1.58 -5.11 27.91
C SER A 645 1.03 -4.56 26.61
N SER A 646 0.88 -5.42 25.61
CA SER A 646 0.26 -5.12 24.33
C SER A 646 -0.75 -6.23 23.99
N ALA A 647 -1.54 -6.65 24.97
CA ALA A 647 -2.48 -7.77 24.84
C ALA A 647 -3.59 -7.53 23.79
N GLU A 648 -3.83 -6.27 23.45
CA GLU A 648 -4.82 -5.82 22.46
C GLU A 648 -4.40 -6.06 21.01
N VAL A 649 -3.09 -6.09 20.71
CA VAL A 649 -2.59 -6.27 19.34
C VAL A 649 -2.68 -7.73 18.91
N ARG A 650 -2.83 -7.94 17.59
CA ARG A 650 -3.15 -9.25 17.02
C ARG A 650 -2.34 -9.50 15.75
N ILE A 651 -1.60 -10.62 15.73
CA ILE A 651 -0.96 -11.12 14.50
C ILE A 651 -2.01 -11.36 13.41
N ALA A 652 -3.23 -11.73 13.80
CA ALA A 652 -4.37 -11.95 12.91
C ALA A 652 -4.72 -10.76 12.00
N ASP A 653 -4.28 -9.54 12.36
CA ASP A 653 -4.51 -8.33 11.58
C ASP A 653 -3.39 -8.02 10.57
N ILE A 654 -2.24 -8.69 10.70
CA ILE A 654 -1.03 -8.40 9.91
C ILE A 654 -0.49 -9.62 9.17
N ILE A 655 -1.32 -10.65 8.95
CA ILE A 655 -0.92 -11.81 8.14
C ILE A 655 -0.56 -11.35 6.73
N ASN A 656 0.65 -11.69 6.29
CA ASN A 656 1.18 -11.50 4.95
C ASN A 656 1.13 -12.81 4.18
N SER A 657 0.17 -12.91 3.26
CA SER A 657 -0.01 -14.12 2.44
C SER A 657 0.98 -14.27 1.29
N GLU A 658 1.92 -13.32 1.13
CA GLU A 658 2.91 -13.33 0.05
C GLU A 658 4.33 -13.56 0.57
N ASP A 659 4.49 -13.94 1.85
CA ASP A 659 5.79 -14.34 2.39
C ASP A 659 6.27 -15.66 1.77
N VAL A 660 7.32 -15.59 0.98
CA VAL A 660 7.94 -16.73 0.30
C VAL A 660 8.38 -17.85 1.25
N ASN A 661 8.58 -17.56 2.53
CA ASN A 661 8.92 -18.59 3.50
C ASN A 661 7.78 -19.59 3.73
N ILE A 662 6.51 -19.24 3.43
CA ILE A 662 5.40 -20.21 3.37
C ILE A 662 5.73 -21.32 2.36
N TYR A 663 6.13 -20.94 1.13
CA TYR A 663 6.50 -21.89 0.08
C TYR A 663 7.74 -22.71 0.46
N ARG A 664 8.75 -22.06 1.05
CA ARG A 664 9.99 -22.72 1.47
C ARG A 664 9.79 -23.72 2.62
N GLN A 665 8.89 -23.42 3.56
CA GLN A 665 8.55 -24.30 4.67
C GLN A 665 7.71 -25.50 4.21
N LEU A 666 6.81 -25.32 3.25
CA LEU A 666 6.14 -26.44 2.57
C LEU A 666 7.15 -27.42 1.94
N ALA A 667 8.25 -26.90 1.36
CA ALA A 667 9.34 -27.73 0.83
C ALA A 667 10.13 -28.49 1.92
N GLY A 668 9.99 -28.09 3.18
CA GLY A 668 10.49 -28.81 4.36
C GLY A 668 9.44 -29.70 5.04
N GLY A 669 8.25 -29.85 4.46
CA GLY A 669 7.16 -30.67 5.00
C GLY A 669 6.30 -29.98 6.06
N VAL A 670 6.50 -28.69 6.34
CA VAL A 670 5.67 -27.93 7.29
C VAL A 670 4.35 -27.57 6.64
N THR A 671 3.26 -27.70 7.39
CA THR A 671 1.88 -27.47 6.91
C THR A 671 1.11 -26.49 7.77
N THR A 672 1.48 -26.35 9.04
CA THR A 672 0.80 -25.50 10.02
C THR A 672 1.84 -24.79 10.87
N SER A 673 1.61 -23.51 11.15
CA SER A 673 2.47 -22.72 12.03
C SER A 673 1.63 -21.85 12.96
N GLN A 674 2.06 -21.71 14.21
CA GLN A 674 1.58 -20.63 15.07
C GLN A 674 2.47 -19.40 14.85
N ILE A 675 1.88 -18.31 14.37
CA ILE A 675 2.58 -17.05 14.20
C ILE A 675 2.38 -16.21 15.46
N LEU A 676 3.48 -15.88 16.13
CA LEU A 676 3.46 -15.18 17.42
C LEU A 676 4.19 -13.85 17.36
N HIS A 677 3.90 -13.04 18.37
CA HIS A 677 4.77 -11.93 18.74
C HIS A 677 6.13 -12.48 19.17
N GLY A 678 7.15 -11.64 19.12
CA GLY A 678 8.47 -11.94 19.63
C GLY A 678 8.52 -11.95 21.17
N SER A 679 9.62 -11.48 21.74
CA SER A 679 9.88 -11.47 23.19
C SER A 679 10.18 -10.07 23.72
N ALA A 680 9.66 -9.03 23.07
CA ALA A 680 9.90 -7.65 23.47
C ALA A 680 9.19 -7.26 24.78
N ASN A 681 8.03 -7.87 25.08
CA ASN A 681 7.13 -7.45 26.15
C ASN A 681 6.79 -8.64 27.07
N PRO A 682 6.66 -8.43 28.40
CA PRO A 682 6.09 -9.44 29.30
C PRO A 682 4.78 -10.05 28.78
N ILE A 683 3.85 -9.19 28.34
CA ILE A 683 2.62 -9.59 27.66
C ILE A 683 2.69 -9.04 26.23
N GLY A 684 3.03 -9.90 25.27
CA GLY A 684 3.33 -9.53 23.87
C GLY A 684 2.12 -9.26 22.99
N GLY A 685 1.13 -10.16 22.97
CA GLY A 685 -0.06 -9.97 22.13
C GLY A 685 -0.57 -11.26 21.51
N GLN A 686 -1.70 -11.16 20.83
CA GLN A 686 -2.47 -12.32 20.39
C GLN A 686 -1.84 -12.99 19.17
N SER A 687 -1.59 -14.30 19.27
CA SER A 687 -1.01 -15.12 18.20
C SER A 687 -2.07 -15.55 17.18
N GLN A 688 -1.64 -16.02 16.00
CA GLN A 688 -2.53 -16.55 14.98
C GLN A 688 -1.98 -17.86 14.41
N LEU A 689 -2.79 -18.93 14.48
CA LEU A 689 -2.48 -20.19 13.80
C LEU A 689 -2.84 -20.08 12.33
N ILE A 690 -1.95 -20.54 11.46
CA ILE A 690 -2.14 -20.59 10.01
C ILE A 690 -1.86 -21.99 9.47
N LYS A 691 -2.55 -22.35 8.39
CA LYS A 691 -2.14 -23.40 7.47
C LYS A 691 -1.39 -22.78 6.30
N LEU A 692 -0.32 -23.43 5.85
CA LEU A 692 0.55 -22.92 4.79
C LEU A 692 -0.08 -23.13 3.40
N ARG A 693 -1.12 -22.35 3.08
CA ARG A 693 -1.86 -22.42 1.80
C ARG A 693 -1.32 -21.40 0.79
N TRP A 694 -0.15 -21.69 0.21
CA TRP A 694 0.55 -20.78 -0.70
C TRP A 694 -0.34 -20.26 -1.85
N GLY A 695 -0.45 -18.94 -1.98
CA GLY A 695 -1.28 -18.27 -2.99
C GLY A 695 -2.69 -17.87 -2.56
N LYS A 696 -3.13 -18.25 -1.36
CA LYS A 696 -4.40 -17.84 -0.77
C LYS A 696 -4.35 -16.44 -0.14
N LEU A 697 -5.51 -15.87 0.19
CA LEU A 697 -5.62 -14.58 0.88
C LEU A 697 -5.26 -14.68 2.37
N PRO A 698 -4.92 -13.58 3.06
CA PRO A 698 -4.54 -13.60 4.47
C PRO A 698 -5.56 -14.29 5.41
N GLU A 699 -6.86 -14.05 5.21
CA GLU A 699 -7.91 -14.71 6.01
C GLU A 699 -8.06 -16.20 5.68
N GLU A 700 -7.79 -16.60 4.43
CA GLU A 700 -7.81 -18.01 4.02
C GLU A 700 -6.61 -18.79 4.54
N LEU A 701 -5.52 -18.15 4.98
CA LEU A 701 -4.40 -18.83 5.65
C LEU A 701 -4.76 -19.27 7.07
N LYS A 702 -5.73 -18.62 7.73
CA LYS A 702 -6.02 -18.87 9.14
C LYS A 702 -6.52 -20.30 9.36
N PHE A 703 -6.10 -20.88 10.49
CA PHE A 703 -6.62 -22.16 10.92
C PHE A 703 -8.03 -21.98 11.49
N ALA A 704 -9.05 -22.39 10.72
CA ALA A 704 -10.44 -22.15 11.06
C ALA A 704 -10.87 -22.91 12.34
N GLY A 705 -11.47 -22.15 13.27
CA GLY A 705 -11.98 -22.68 14.55
C GLY A 705 -10.88 -23.21 15.47
N ALA A 706 -9.67 -22.67 15.39
CA ALA A 706 -8.64 -22.86 16.41
C ALA A 706 -8.91 -21.94 17.61
N ASP A 707 -8.41 -22.35 18.78
CA ASP A 707 -8.45 -21.54 20.00
C ASP A 707 -7.60 -20.28 19.87
N GLY A 708 -7.91 -19.28 20.69
CA GLY A 708 -7.12 -18.06 20.80
C GLY A 708 -5.86 -18.29 21.64
N PHE A 709 -4.72 -17.80 21.18
CA PHE A 709 -3.46 -17.85 21.92
C PHE A 709 -2.89 -16.44 22.14
N ILE A 710 -1.99 -16.31 23.11
CA ILE A 710 -1.29 -15.06 23.42
C ILE A 710 0.15 -15.34 23.81
N LYS A 711 1.06 -14.53 23.29
CA LYS A 711 2.49 -14.61 23.60
C LYS A 711 2.79 -13.86 24.89
N PHE A 712 3.39 -14.55 25.85
CA PHE A 712 4.09 -13.96 26.99
C PHE A 712 5.61 -14.12 26.80
N ALA A 713 6.40 -13.32 27.51
CA ALA A 713 7.84 -13.50 27.55
C ALA A 713 8.44 -13.18 28.93
N LEU A 714 9.49 -13.92 29.26
CA LEU A 714 10.32 -13.78 30.45
C LEU A 714 11.76 -13.46 30.02
N GLY A 715 12.68 -13.31 30.97
CA GLY A 715 14.11 -13.29 30.64
C GLY A 715 14.73 -11.91 30.43
N GLU A 716 15.89 -11.94 29.81
CA GLU A 716 16.72 -10.79 29.46
C GLU A 716 16.06 -9.87 28.45
N ASN A 717 15.21 -10.40 27.56
CA ASN A 717 14.63 -9.63 26.46
C ASN A 717 13.58 -8.62 26.92
N VAL A 718 12.73 -9.03 27.86
CA VAL A 718 11.62 -8.20 28.35
C VAL A 718 12.05 -7.17 29.38
N LYS A 719 13.15 -7.43 30.11
CA LYS A 719 13.80 -6.44 30.96
C LYS A 719 14.73 -5.60 30.07
N GLN A 720 14.29 -4.42 29.66
CA GLN A 720 15.06 -3.58 28.72
C GLN A 720 16.29 -2.91 29.36
N SER A 721 16.93 -3.54 30.35
CA SER A 721 18.05 -3.01 31.12
C SER A 721 19.31 -2.75 30.28
N ASN A 722 19.43 -3.41 29.12
CA ASN A 722 20.57 -3.24 28.22
C ASN A 722 20.37 -2.08 27.21
N PHE A 723 19.24 -1.38 27.25
CA PHE A 723 18.86 -0.33 26.28
C PHE A 723 19.26 1.09 26.74
N GLY A 724 20.01 1.24 27.83
CA GLY A 724 20.50 2.53 28.34
C GLY A 724 19.50 3.30 29.23
N SER A 725 19.77 4.58 29.49
CA SER A 725 18.89 5.43 30.32
C SER A 725 17.67 5.91 29.52
N GLY A 726 16.47 5.77 30.09
CA GLY A 726 15.20 6.15 29.45
C GLY A 726 14.32 4.98 29.00
N ALA A 727 14.71 3.74 29.27
CA ALA A 727 13.95 2.54 28.94
C ALA A 727 12.57 2.50 29.63
N ARG A 728 11.58 1.91 28.95
CA ARG A 728 10.28 1.66 29.57
C ARG A 728 10.38 0.62 30.68
N PHE A 729 9.43 0.68 31.62
CA PHE A 729 9.19 -0.42 32.55
C PHE A 729 8.83 -1.71 31.77
N PRO A 730 9.29 -2.91 32.18
CA PRO A 730 10.21 -3.18 33.29
C PRO A 730 11.69 -3.18 32.88
N VAL A 731 12.58 -2.83 33.83
CA VAL A 731 14.05 -2.90 33.67
C VAL A 731 14.69 -3.95 34.59
N THR A 732 13.90 -4.78 35.25
CA THR A 732 14.36 -5.86 36.14
C THR A 732 13.43 -7.08 36.04
N ARG A 733 13.90 -8.27 36.45
CA ARG A 733 13.05 -9.48 36.55
C ARG A 733 11.90 -9.33 37.56
N MET A 734 12.11 -8.59 38.65
CA MET A 734 11.04 -8.25 39.59
C MET A 734 9.96 -7.38 38.93
N GLY A 735 10.35 -6.45 38.05
CA GLY A 735 9.39 -5.66 37.26
C GLY A 735 8.61 -6.51 36.25
N VAL A 736 9.22 -7.58 35.73
CA VAL A 736 8.52 -8.54 34.85
C VAL A 736 7.41 -9.26 35.62
N GLU A 737 7.71 -9.79 36.81
CA GLU A 737 6.69 -10.35 37.72
C GLU A 737 5.57 -9.35 38.00
N GLN A 738 5.94 -8.11 38.38
CA GLN A 738 4.97 -7.06 38.66
C GLN A 738 4.10 -6.69 37.46
N SER A 739 4.60 -6.83 36.22
CA SER A 739 3.81 -6.59 35.00
C SER A 739 2.63 -7.56 34.89
N PHE A 740 2.85 -8.84 35.22
CA PHE A 740 1.77 -9.84 35.25
C PHE A 740 0.82 -9.61 36.43
N VAL A 741 1.37 -9.33 37.61
CA VAL A 741 0.55 -9.08 38.81
C VAL A 741 -0.39 -7.89 38.60
N ASP A 742 0.11 -6.78 38.08
CA ASP A 742 -0.68 -5.60 37.76
C ASP A 742 -1.76 -5.91 36.70
N GLY A 743 -1.35 -6.43 35.54
CA GLY A 743 -2.27 -6.66 34.41
C GLY A 743 -3.45 -7.58 34.78
N PHE A 744 -3.18 -8.69 35.47
CA PHE A 744 -4.26 -9.61 35.88
C PHE A 744 -5.09 -9.11 37.07
N THR A 745 -4.53 -8.25 37.91
CA THR A 745 -5.33 -7.57 38.95
C THR A 745 -6.31 -6.60 38.29
N ARG A 746 -5.84 -5.74 37.37
CA ARG A 746 -6.70 -4.85 36.58
C ARG A 746 -7.75 -5.62 35.79
N ALA A 747 -7.39 -6.77 35.20
CA ALA A 747 -8.33 -7.61 34.45
C ALA A 747 -9.46 -8.16 35.35
N LYS A 748 -9.16 -8.61 36.58
CA LYS A 748 -10.18 -9.05 37.55
C LYS A 748 -11.11 -7.91 37.96
N GLU A 749 -10.56 -6.73 38.20
CA GLU A 749 -11.33 -5.53 38.56
C GLU A 749 -12.24 -5.11 37.40
N TYR A 750 -11.72 -5.08 36.18
CA TYR A 750 -12.47 -4.80 34.96
C TYR A 750 -13.58 -5.82 34.73
N GLN A 751 -13.29 -7.12 34.82
CA GLN A 751 -14.29 -8.18 34.71
C GLN A 751 -15.40 -7.99 35.75
N LYS A 752 -15.05 -7.69 37.00
CA LYS A 752 -16.04 -7.43 38.06
C LYS A 752 -16.88 -6.19 37.74
N ALA A 753 -16.26 -5.10 37.29
CA ALA A 753 -16.96 -3.86 36.95
C ALA A 753 -17.97 -4.05 35.81
N LEU A 754 -17.64 -4.86 34.80
CA LEU A 754 -18.56 -5.21 33.69
C LEU A 754 -19.83 -5.94 34.15
N THR A 755 -19.80 -6.64 35.29
CA THR A 755 -20.99 -7.36 35.81
C THR A 755 -22.00 -6.47 36.51
N VAL A 756 -21.63 -5.23 36.85
CA VAL A 756 -22.53 -4.30 37.54
C VAL A 756 -23.63 -3.82 36.59
N LYS A 757 -24.89 -3.95 36.99
CA LYS A 757 -26.04 -3.55 36.17
C LYS A 757 -26.02 -2.04 35.92
N GLY A 758 -26.11 -1.64 34.64
CA GLY A 758 -26.08 -0.23 34.23
C GLY A 758 -24.70 0.41 34.33
N ASN A 759 -23.63 -0.40 34.37
CA ASN A 759 -22.27 0.13 34.33
C ASN A 759 -22.01 0.92 33.04
N ASN A 760 -21.12 1.91 33.15
CA ASN A 760 -20.60 2.68 32.03
C ASN A 760 -19.10 2.45 31.90
N VAL A 761 -18.64 1.20 32.08
CA VAL A 761 -17.21 0.87 32.05
C VAL A 761 -16.70 1.01 30.62
N ARG A 762 -15.58 1.73 30.45
CA ARG A 762 -14.88 1.84 29.17
C ARG A 762 -14.42 0.45 28.72
N ARG A 763 -14.80 0.03 27.51
CA ARG A 763 -14.33 -1.24 26.97
C ARG A 763 -12.86 -1.15 26.57
N ASP A 764 -12.03 -1.97 27.19
CA ASP A 764 -10.58 -1.98 27.03
C ASP A 764 -10.12 -3.27 26.34
N LEU A 765 -9.51 -3.15 25.16
CA LEU A 765 -9.09 -4.31 24.36
C LEU A 765 -7.91 -5.08 25.00
N GLU A 766 -7.05 -4.41 25.76
CA GLU A 766 -5.96 -5.05 26.50
C GLU A 766 -6.57 -5.94 27.60
N LEU A 767 -7.47 -5.35 28.39
CA LEU A 767 -8.12 -6.06 29.50
C LEU A 767 -9.11 -7.13 29.03
N ASP A 768 -9.82 -6.92 27.91
CA ASP A 768 -10.66 -7.95 27.28
C ASP A 768 -9.83 -9.22 27.01
N ALA A 769 -8.62 -9.08 26.46
CA ALA A 769 -7.73 -10.20 26.17
C ALA A 769 -7.25 -10.91 27.44
N LEU A 770 -6.94 -10.18 28.52
CA LEU A 770 -6.55 -10.76 29.80
C LEU A 770 -7.72 -11.46 30.51
N VAL A 771 -8.93 -10.91 30.40
CA VAL A 771 -10.16 -11.54 30.90
C VAL A 771 -10.48 -12.82 30.14
N GLU A 772 -10.19 -12.90 28.84
CA GLU A 772 -10.30 -14.16 28.10
C GLU A 772 -9.37 -15.24 28.67
N ILE A 773 -8.17 -14.88 29.14
CA ILE A 773 -7.24 -15.83 29.79
C ILE A 773 -7.81 -16.29 31.14
N LEU A 774 -8.27 -15.37 32.00
CA LEU A 774 -8.89 -15.70 33.28
C LEU A 774 -10.07 -16.67 33.13
N ASN A 775 -10.79 -16.57 32.01
CA ASN A 775 -11.94 -17.41 31.68
C ASN A 775 -11.60 -18.66 30.85
N ASN A 776 -10.32 -19.00 30.66
CA ASN A 776 -9.86 -20.14 29.85
C ASN A 776 -10.37 -20.12 28.39
N LYS A 777 -10.47 -18.93 27.79
CA LYS A 777 -10.82 -18.74 26.37
C LYS A 777 -9.61 -18.37 25.50
N ARG A 778 -8.50 -17.99 26.16
CA ARG A 778 -7.23 -17.63 25.51
C ARG A 778 -6.07 -18.26 26.26
N PHE A 779 -5.16 -18.89 25.54
CA PHE A 779 -4.11 -19.74 26.09
C PHE A 779 -2.73 -19.11 25.97
N ILE A 780 -1.95 -19.17 27.04
CA ILE A 780 -0.61 -18.55 27.12
C ILE A 780 0.44 -19.46 26.50
N THR A 781 1.15 -18.93 25.50
CA THR A 781 2.45 -19.45 25.03
C THR A 781 3.54 -18.52 25.54
N CYS A 782 4.43 -18.98 26.40
CA CYS A 782 5.38 -18.11 27.12
C CYS A 782 6.84 -18.39 26.70
N HIS A 783 7.49 -17.41 26.08
CA HIS A 783 8.94 -17.42 25.90
C HIS A 783 9.65 -17.47 27.26
N SER A 784 10.54 -18.44 27.44
CA SER A 784 11.22 -18.68 28.71
C SER A 784 12.56 -19.38 28.49
N TYR A 785 13.52 -19.16 29.39
CA TYR A 785 14.79 -19.87 29.36
C TYR A 785 15.14 -20.43 30.73
N VAL A 786 15.28 -19.58 31.75
CA VAL A 786 15.80 -19.97 33.07
C VAL A 786 14.74 -20.47 34.04
N GLN A 787 15.10 -21.45 34.87
CA GLN A 787 14.23 -22.11 35.84
C GLN A 787 13.55 -21.15 36.83
N SER A 788 14.24 -20.07 37.23
CA SER A 788 13.76 -19.15 38.26
C SER A 788 12.56 -18.35 37.80
N GLU A 789 12.56 -17.91 36.54
CA GLU A 789 11.45 -17.16 35.95
C GLU A 789 10.29 -18.07 35.57
N ILE A 790 10.58 -19.30 35.10
CA ILE A 790 9.55 -20.32 34.88
C ILE A 790 8.80 -20.59 36.19
N ASN A 791 9.53 -20.79 37.29
CA ASN A 791 8.94 -21.00 38.61
C ASN A 791 8.16 -19.78 39.11
N MET A 792 8.68 -18.57 38.87
CA MET A 792 7.97 -17.33 39.21
C MET A 792 6.62 -17.24 38.50
N LEU A 793 6.58 -17.43 37.17
CA LEU A 793 5.33 -17.27 36.42
C LEU A 793 4.30 -18.33 36.82
N ILE A 794 4.74 -19.56 37.13
CA ILE A 794 3.87 -20.60 37.70
C ILE A 794 3.20 -20.12 39.00
N HIS A 795 3.98 -19.58 39.95
CA HIS A 795 3.42 -19.07 41.21
C HIS A 795 2.50 -17.86 41.01
N VAL A 796 2.83 -16.96 40.09
CA VAL A 796 1.95 -15.84 39.71
C VAL A 796 0.63 -16.38 39.16
N ALA A 797 0.68 -17.37 38.27
CA ALA A 797 -0.50 -18.01 37.69
C ALA A 797 -1.39 -18.64 38.76
N ASP A 798 -0.82 -19.37 39.72
CA ASP A 798 -1.55 -19.93 40.87
C ASP A 798 -2.22 -18.84 41.70
N SER A 799 -1.48 -17.79 42.05
CA SER A 799 -1.98 -16.70 42.91
C SER A 799 -3.10 -15.88 42.27
N LEU A 800 -3.04 -15.71 40.94
CA LEU A 800 -3.99 -14.91 40.18
C LEU A 800 -5.07 -15.75 39.48
N GLY A 801 -4.97 -17.08 39.52
CA GLY A 801 -5.99 -17.99 39.01
C GLY A 801 -6.06 -18.05 37.48
N PHE A 802 -4.93 -17.98 36.79
CA PHE A 802 -4.85 -18.25 35.34
C PHE A 802 -3.98 -19.48 35.05
N LYS A 803 -4.02 -19.97 33.81
CA LYS A 803 -3.26 -21.17 33.39
C LYS A 803 -2.24 -20.85 32.32
N ILE A 804 -1.07 -21.48 32.42
CA ILE A 804 -0.03 -21.45 31.40
C ILE A 804 -0.23 -22.68 30.51
N ASN A 805 -0.32 -22.49 29.19
CA ASN A 805 -0.52 -23.61 28.26
C ASN A 805 0.84 -24.22 27.88
N THR A 806 1.75 -23.40 27.36
CA THR A 806 3.05 -23.86 26.87
C THR A 806 4.13 -22.88 27.27
N PHE A 807 5.27 -23.41 27.72
CA PHE A 807 6.53 -22.67 27.78
C PHE A 807 7.35 -22.97 26.52
N THR A 808 7.81 -21.91 25.85
CA THR A 808 8.55 -21.99 24.59
C THR A 808 10.00 -21.58 24.78
N HIS A 809 10.87 -22.15 23.93
CA HIS A 809 12.33 -22.24 24.02
C HIS A 809 12.80 -23.06 25.23
N ILE A 810 12.34 -22.70 26.42
CA ILE A 810 12.42 -23.42 27.70
C ILE A 810 13.69 -24.25 27.90
N LEU A 811 14.85 -23.63 27.67
CA LEU A 811 16.13 -24.35 27.62
C LEU A 811 16.56 -24.96 28.97
N GLU A 812 16.05 -24.44 30.10
CA GLU A 812 16.19 -25.07 31.43
C GLU A 812 14.95 -25.86 31.88
N GLY A 813 14.03 -26.21 30.98
CA GLY A 813 12.81 -26.94 31.29
C GLY A 813 13.04 -28.26 32.02
N TYR A 814 14.15 -28.94 31.72
CA TYR A 814 14.59 -30.16 32.41
C TYR A 814 14.76 -29.99 33.93
N LYS A 815 15.00 -28.77 34.43
CA LYS A 815 15.14 -28.47 35.87
C LYS A 815 13.80 -28.30 36.59
N VAL A 816 12.71 -28.10 35.85
CA VAL A 816 11.37 -27.76 36.39
C VAL A 816 10.28 -28.66 35.81
N ALA A 817 10.66 -29.75 35.17
CA ALA A 817 9.75 -30.64 34.45
C ALA A 817 8.68 -31.27 35.35
N ASP A 818 9.03 -31.62 36.58
CA ASP A 818 8.11 -32.14 37.60
C ASP A 818 6.99 -31.14 37.93
N LYS A 819 7.36 -29.87 38.12
CA LYS A 819 6.41 -28.76 38.39
C LYS A 819 5.49 -28.52 37.20
N MET A 820 6.05 -28.47 35.99
CA MET A 820 5.26 -28.33 34.77
C MET A 820 4.27 -29.48 34.60
N LYS A 821 4.70 -30.72 34.85
CA LYS A 821 3.85 -31.91 34.79
C LYS A 821 2.70 -31.83 35.79
N ALA A 822 2.97 -31.39 37.01
CA ALA A 822 1.96 -31.20 38.05
C ALA A 822 0.89 -30.17 37.66
N HIS A 823 1.17 -29.27 36.72
CA HIS A 823 0.25 -28.21 36.27
C HIS A 823 -0.30 -28.44 34.86
N GLY A 824 0.09 -29.54 34.20
CA GLY A 824 -0.33 -29.83 32.84
C GLY A 824 0.25 -28.89 31.79
N ILE A 825 1.41 -28.26 32.07
CA ILE A 825 2.05 -27.30 31.17
C ILE A 825 2.92 -28.04 30.15
N ALA A 826 2.77 -27.70 28.87
CA ALA A 826 3.56 -28.28 27.78
C ALA A 826 4.90 -27.53 27.56
N ALA A 827 5.84 -28.17 26.85
CA ALA A 827 7.19 -27.63 26.63
C ALA A 827 7.62 -27.68 25.17
N SER A 828 7.83 -26.53 24.55
CA SER A 828 8.33 -26.39 23.18
C SER A 828 9.77 -25.85 23.25
N THR A 829 10.79 -26.65 22.93
CA THR A 829 12.21 -26.29 23.13
C THR A 829 12.98 -26.25 21.82
N PHE A 830 14.19 -25.70 21.82
CA PHE A 830 15.16 -26.01 20.78
C PHE A 830 15.81 -27.36 21.02
N SER A 831 16.24 -28.01 19.94
CA SER A 831 17.00 -29.27 20.05
C SER A 831 18.47 -29.01 20.39
N ASP A 832 19.09 -27.99 19.78
CA ASP A 832 20.50 -27.65 19.98
C ASP A 832 20.91 -26.16 19.83
N TRP A 833 19.96 -25.21 19.89
CA TRP A 833 20.25 -23.77 19.75
C TRP A 833 20.43 -23.07 21.11
N TRP A 834 21.66 -22.69 21.49
CA TRP A 834 21.98 -22.04 22.77
C TRP A 834 23.33 -21.28 22.79
N ALA A 835 23.78 -20.84 23.98
CA ALA A 835 25.05 -20.14 24.28
C ALA A 835 25.28 -18.77 23.60
N TYR A 836 24.20 -18.10 23.17
CA TYR A 836 24.26 -16.72 22.65
C TYR A 836 23.91 -15.64 23.71
N LYS A 837 23.47 -16.04 24.91
CA LYS A 837 23.21 -15.18 26.09
C LYS A 837 23.51 -15.91 27.39
N MET A 838 23.53 -15.15 28.49
CA MET A 838 23.71 -15.71 29.84
C MET A 838 22.55 -16.63 30.24
N GLU A 839 21.30 -16.23 29.97
CA GLU A 839 20.11 -17.04 30.28
C GLU A 839 20.00 -18.38 29.52
N VAL A 840 20.84 -18.61 28.50
CA VAL A 840 20.86 -19.85 27.70
C VAL A 840 22.15 -20.64 27.88
N GLN A 841 22.97 -20.32 28.90
CA GLN A 841 24.27 -20.94 29.11
C GLN A 841 24.20 -22.41 29.57
N GLU A 842 23.15 -22.78 30.31
CA GLU A 842 22.99 -24.15 30.85
C GLU A 842 22.07 -25.03 29.99
N ALA A 843 21.79 -24.62 28.76
CA ALA A 843 21.04 -25.43 27.81
C ALA A 843 21.79 -26.72 27.45
N ILE A 844 21.05 -27.83 27.30
CA ILE A 844 21.60 -29.14 26.95
C ILE A 844 20.73 -29.81 25.88
N PRO A 845 21.32 -30.62 24.97
CA PRO A 845 20.54 -31.31 23.93
C PRO A 845 19.58 -32.36 24.50
N TYR A 846 19.80 -32.79 25.75
CA TYR A 846 18.96 -33.74 26.47
C TYR A 846 17.68 -33.13 27.03
N ASN A 847 17.50 -31.80 26.96
CA ASN A 847 16.35 -31.09 27.55
C ASN A 847 15.01 -31.71 27.10
N GLY A 848 14.83 -31.84 25.78
CA GLY A 848 13.62 -32.43 25.20
C GLY A 848 13.38 -33.88 25.66
N LYS A 849 14.44 -34.69 25.72
CA LYS A 849 14.36 -36.10 26.19
C LYS A 849 13.93 -36.18 27.66
N ILE A 850 14.53 -35.37 28.52
CA ILE A 850 14.24 -35.39 29.96
C ILE A 850 12.80 -34.97 30.21
N MET A 851 12.33 -33.87 29.61
CA MET A 851 10.94 -33.42 29.73
C MET A 851 9.95 -34.48 29.21
N HIS A 852 10.25 -35.09 28.07
CA HIS A 852 9.46 -36.19 27.51
C HIS A 852 9.38 -37.39 28.47
N ASN A 853 10.49 -37.80 29.08
CA ASN A 853 10.54 -38.92 30.04
C ASN A 853 9.73 -38.65 31.32
N VAL A 854 9.63 -37.39 31.75
CA VAL A 854 8.76 -36.97 32.87
C VAL A 854 7.27 -37.01 32.47
N GLY A 855 6.98 -37.17 31.18
CA GLY A 855 5.62 -37.26 30.64
C GLY A 855 5.01 -35.91 30.31
N ILE A 856 5.84 -34.89 30.06
CA ILE A 856 5.39 -33.60 29.50
C ILE A 856 5.11 -33.78 28.00
N THR A 857 4.09 -33.10 27.48
CA THR A 857 3.93 -32.93 26.04
C THR A 857 5.07 -32.05 25.53
N THR A 858 6.07 -32.65 24.90
CA THR A 858 7.30 -31.96 24.47
C THR A 858 7.38 -31.84 22.95
N ALA A 859 7.78 -30.67 22.44
CA ALA A 859 7.92 -30.38 21.01
C ALA A 859 9.23 -29.61 20.73
N PHE A 860 9.61 -29.57 19.45
CA PHE A 860 10.66 -28.69 18.96
C PHE A 860 10.09 -27.64 18.00
N ASN A 861 10.49 -26.39 18.18
CA ASN A 861 10.11 -25.25 17.35
C ASN A 861 11.31 -24.65 16.62
N SER A 862 11.04 -23.79 15.63
CA SER A 862 12.13 -23.20 14.83
C SER A 862 12.60 -21.84 15.32
N ASP A 863 11.70 -20.92 15.71
CA ASP A 863 11.98 -19.47 15.92
C ASP A 863 12.69 -18.77 14.73
N ASP A 864 12.85 -19.48 13.61
CA ASP A 864 13.62 -19.04 12.44
C ASP A 864 12.99 -19.59 11.15
N ALA A 865 12.98 -18.74 10.12
CA ALA A 865 12.35 -19.04 8.85
C ALA A 865 13.07 -20.17 8.07
N GLU A 866 14.38 -20.30 8.22
CA GLU A 866 15.17 -21.34 7.56
C GLU A 866 15.16 -22.65 8.36
N MET A 867 15.30 -22.59 9.69
CA MET A 867 15.22 -23.76 10.58
C MET A 867 13.85 -24.44 10.50
N ALA A 868 12.77 -23.70 10.29
CA ALA A 868 11.43 -24.26 10.11
C ALA A 868 11.38 -25.30 8.96
N ARG A 869 12.21 -25.13 7.94
CA ARG A 869 12.31 -26.06 6.80
C ARG A 869 13.04 -27.37 7.16
N ARG A 870 13.57 -27.46 8.37
CA ARG A 870 14.43 -28.53 8.88
C ARG A 870 13.92 -29.10 10.21
N LEU A 871 12.66 -28.85 10.59
CA LEU A 871 12.07 -29.40 11.81
C LEU A 871 12.19 -30.92 11.90
N ASN A 872 12.19 -31.63 10.78
CA ASN A 872 12.44 -33.07 10.75
C ASN A 872 13.85 -33.44 11.25
N GLN A 873 14.85 -32.61 10.96
CA GLN A 873 16.23 -32.76 11.45
C GLN A 873 16.30 -32.41 12.94
N GLU A 874 15.58 -31.38 13.38
CA GLU A 874 15.45 -31.03 14.80
C GLU A 874 14.91 -32.21 15.60
N ALA A 875 13.83 -32.84 15.13
CA ALA A 875 13.31 -34.08 15.72
C ALA A 875 14.37 -35.20 15.74
N GLY A 876 15.09 -35.42 14.64
CA GLY A 876 16.13 -36.44 14.52
C GLY A 876 17.27 -36.30 15.55
N LYS A 877 17.61 -35.07 15.94
CA LYS A 877 18.63 -34.82 16.98
C LYS A 877 18.25 -35.41 18.34
N SER A 878 16.96 -35.54 18.65
CA SER A 878 16.52 -36.19 19.90
C SER A 878 16.79 -37.69 19.95
N VAL A 879 16.84 -38.35 18.78
CA VAL A 879 17.27 -39.75 18.65
C VAL A 879 18.76 -39.83 18.93
N LEU A 880 19.55 -38.94 18.31
CA LEU A 880 21.01 -38.89 18.46
C LEU A 880 21.46 -38.65 19.91
N TYR A 881 20.98 -37.57 20.52
CA TYR A 881 21.45 -37.18 21.86
C TYR A 881 20.74 -37.97 22.96
N GLY A 882 19.42 -38.16 22.86
CA GLY A 882 18.61 -38.69 23.96
C GLY A 882 18.17 -40.14 23.83
N GLY A 883 18.45 -40.81 22.71
CA GLY A 883 17.92 -42.15 22.42
C GLY A 883 16.39 -42.19 22.47
N VAL A 884 15.71 -41.09 22.10
CA VAL A 884 14.25 -41.09 21.91
C VAL A 884 13.93 -42.07 20.77
N SER A 885 12.82 -42.82 20.90
CA SER A 885 12.35 -43.68 19.81
C SER A 885 12.08 -42.83 18.57
N GLU A 886 12.31 -43.34 17.37
CA GLU A 886 12.07 -42.57 16.14
C GLU A 886 10.60 -42.12 16.02
N GLU A 887 9.67 -42.94 16.50
CA GLU A 887 8.24 -42.61 16.51
C GLU A 887 7.95 -41.42 17.46
N ASP A 888 8.52 -41.42 18.67
CA ASP A 888 8.33 -40.31 19.61
C ASP A 888 9.09 -39.05 19.19
N ALA A 889 10.25 -39.20 18.56
CA ALA A 889 10.99 -38.08 17.99
C ALA A 889 10.16 -37.37 16.91
N LEU A 890 9.50 -38.12 16.01
CA LEU A 890 8.62 -37.53 15.00
C LEU A 890 7.43 -36.78 15.64
N LYS A 891 6.89 -37.27 16.78
CA LYS A 891 5.81 -36.57 17.51
C LYS A 891 6.23 -35.18 17.98
N PHE A 892 7.52 -34.91 18.21
CA PHE A 892 8.01 -33.59 18.64
C PHE A 892 7.75 -32.47 17.63
N VAL A 893 7.52 -32.80 16.35
CA VAL A 893 7.27 -31.82 15.29
C VAL A 893 5.95 -32.08 14.54
N THR A 894 5.10 -32.95 15.09
CA THR A 894 3.79 -33.30 14.50
C THR A 894 2.69 -33.34 15.57
N LEU A 895 2.53 -34.47 16.27
CA LEU A 895 1.40 -34.68 17.19
C LEU A 895 1.49 -33.84 18.46
N ASN A 896 2.68 -33.64 19.03
CA ASN A 896 2.84 -32.88 20.26
C ASN A 896 2.57 -31.39 20.08
N PRO A 897 3.11 -30.70 19.05
CA PRO A 897 2.68 -29.32 18.77
C PRO A 897 1.19 -29.24 18.40
N ALA A 898 0.61 -30.23 17.73
CA ALA A 898 -0.85 -30.25 17.50
C ALA A 898 -1.65 -30.25 18.82
N LYS A 899 -1.19 -31.01 19.83
CA LYS A 899 -1.80 -31.06 21.17
C LYS A 899 -1.61 -29.74 21.92
N MET A 900 -0.43 -29.14 21.88
CA MET A 900 -0.15 -27.83 22.49
C MET A 900 -1.05 -26.73 21.93
N LEU A 901 -1.41 -26.86 20.66
CA LEU A 901 -2.22 -25.90 19.91
C LEU A 901 -3.71 -26.26 19.85
N HIS A 902 -4.15 -27.32 20.54
CA HIS A 902 -5.53 -27.81 20.58
C HIS A 902 -6.14 -28.13 19.21
N ILE A 903 -5.31 -28.60 18.27
CA ILE A 903 -5.69 -28.97 16.90
C ILE A 903 -5.37 -30.43 16.57
N ASP A 904 -5.02 -31.24 17.56
CA ASP A 904 -4.68 -32.66 17.41
C ASP A 904 -5.88 -33.52 17.00
N ASN A 905 -7.10 -33.04 17.11
CA ASN A 905 -8.28 -33.68 16.51
C ASN A 905 -8.32 -33.53 14.97
N LYS A 906 -7.59 -32.57 14.41
CA LYS A 906 -7.59 -32.25 12.97
C LYS A 906 -6.29 -32.63 12.28
N VAL A 907 -5.14 -32.44 12.92
CA VAL A 907 -3.80 -32.61 12.30
C VAL A 907 -2.83 -33.37 13.23
N GLY A 908 -1.56 -33.50 12.82
CA GLY A 908 -0.47 -34.05 13.64
C GLY A 908 -0.31 -35.57 13.64
N SER A 909 -1.21 -36.32 13.00
CA SER A 909 -1.11 -37.77 12.82
C SER A 909 -1.82 -38.23 11.54
N ILE A 910 -1.50 -39.43 11.04
CA ILE A 910 -2.14 -40.03 9.85
C ILE A 910 -3.26 -40.96 10.30
N LYS A 911 -4.49 -40.43 10.28
CA LYS A 911 -5.70 -41.14 10.73
C LYS A 911 -6.91 -40.72 9.92
N ALA A 912 -7.80 -41.67 9.61
CA ALA A 912 -9.05 -41.38 8.93
C ALA A 912 -9.87 -40.30 9.65
N GLY A 913 -10.40 -39.34 8.90
CA GLY A 913 -11.18 -38.19 9.39
C GLY A 913 -10.36 -36.93 9.68
N LYS A 914 -9.04 -37.04 9.84
CA LYS A 914 -8.15 -35.88 9.97
C LYS A 914 -7.99 -35.12 8.65
N ASP A 915 -7.55 -33.88 8.74
CA ASP A 915 -7.20 -33.06 7.58
C ASP A 915 -6.09 -33.75 6.78
N ALA A 916 -6.17 -33.70 5.45
CA ALA A 916 -5.16 -34.26 4.56
C ALA A 916 -3.91 -33.35 4.49
N ASP A 917 -3.29 -33.15 5.65
CA ASP A 917 -2.02 -32.47 5.83
C ASP A 917 -0.93 -33.54 5.93
N VAL A 918 -0.30 -33.85 4.80
CA VAL A 918 0.49 -35.08 4.60
C VAL A 918 1.78 -34.77 3.84
N VAL A 919 2.89 -35.40 4.22
CA VAL A 919 4.18 -35.27 3.54
C VAL A 919 4.62 -36.62 2.99
N VAL A 920 5.07 -36.62 1.73
CA VAL A 920 5.76 -37.76 1.11
C VAL A 920 7.26 -37.45 1.09
N TRP A 921 8.05 -38.29 1.75
CA TRP A 921 9.49 -38.14 1.90
C TRP A 921 10.24 -39.13 1.02
N SER A 922 11.35 -38.65 0.44
CA SER A 922 12.24 -39.47 -0.39
C SER A 922 12.89 -40.62 0.39
N GLU A 923 13.21 -40.37 1.67
CA GLU A 923 13.93 -41.26 2.59
C GLU A 923 13.31 -41.19 3.99
N HIS A 924 13.91 -41.89 4.95
CA HIS A 924 13.52 -41.86 6.37
C HIS A 924 13.35 -40.41 6.87
N PRO A 925 12.17 -40.04 7.43
CA PRO A 925 11.81 -38.63 7.62
C PRO A 925 12.73 -37.87 8.59
N LEU A 926 13.35 -38.55 9.57
CA LEU A 926 14.30 -37.93 10.51
C LEU A 926 15.75 -37.80 9.97
N SER A 927 15.99 -38.18 8.71
CA SER A 927 17.31 -38.11 8.09
C SER A 927 17.60 -36.73 7.52
N ILE A 928 18.86 -36.29 7.60
CA ILE A 928 19.35 -35.07 6.94
C ILE A 928 19.30 -35.16 5.40
N TYR A 929 19.23 -36.38 4.85
CA TYR A 929 19.14 -36.63 3.41
C TYR A 929 17.69 -36.64 2.89
N ALA A 930 16.70 -36.70 3.78
CA ALA A 930 15.30 -36.76 3.39
C ALA A 930 14.85 -35.44 2.74
N LYS A 931 14.15 -35.55 1.63
CA LYS A 931 13.50 -34.43 0.94
C LYS A 931 12.00 -34.65 0.93
N ALA A 932 11.23 -33.60 1.23
CA ALA A 932 9.80 -33.62 0.98
C ALA A 932 9.57 -33.59 -0.54
N GLU A 933 9.10 -34.69 -1.10
CA GLU A 933 8.78 -34.78 -2.53
C GLU A 933 7.43 -34.13 -2.83
N LYS A 934 6.46 -34.30 -1.92
CA LYS A 934 5.15 -33.65 -1.98
C LYS A 934 4.66 -33.29 -0.58
N THR A 935 4.09 -32.10 -0.43
CA THR A 935 3.45 -31.65 0.81
C THR A 935 2.02 -31.22 0.51
N PHE A 936 1.08 -31.93 1.12
CA PHE A 936 -0.34 -31.68 1.01
C PHE A 936 -0.80 -30.84 2.22
N VAL A 937 -1.66 -29.86 1.96
CA VAL A 937 -2.41 -29.12 2.99
C VAL A 937 -3.87 -29.13 2.57
N ASP A 938 -4.76 -29.60 3.42
CA ASP A 938 -6.17 -29.82 3.11
C ASP A 938 -6.36 -30.65 1.81
N GLY A 939 -5.49 -31.63 1.57
CA GLY A 939 -5.52 -32.50 0.38
C GLY A 939 -5.08 -31.83 -0.92
N ILE A 940 -4.55 -30.61 -0.86
CA ILE A 940 -3.99 -29.88 -2.01
C ILE A 940 -2.47 -29.99 -1.97
N ALA A 941 -1.84 -30.45 -3.05
CA ALA A 941 -0.38 -30.46 -3.20
C ALA A 941 0.16 -29.03 -3.41
N TYR A 942 0.35 -28.28 -2.32
CA TYR A 942 0.93 -26.94 -2.35
C TYR A 942 2.42 -26.96 -2.64
N TRP A 943 3.11 -28.06 -2.33
CA TRP A 943 4.48 -28.33 -2.74
C TRP A 943 4.58 -29.67 -3.47
N ASP A 944 5.35 -29.67 -4.55
CA ASP A 944 5.68 -30.82 -5.37
C ASP A 944 7.04 -30.56 -6.03
N LEU A 945 8.04 -31.39 -5.69
CA LEU A 945 9.43 -31.21 -6.12
C LEU A 945 9.58 -31.20 -7.66
N GLU A 946 8.80 -32.00 -8.38
CA GLU A 946 8.85 -32.04 -9.85
C GLU A 946 8.20 -30.79 -10.46
N LYS A 947 7.07 -30.36 -9.88
CA LYS A 947 6.39 -29.13 -10.29
C LYS A 947 7.25 -27.90 -10.01
N ASP A 948 7.98 -27.88 -8.89
CA ASP A 948 8.89 -26.77 -8.56
C ASP A 948 9.97 -26.59 -9.62
N ALA A 949 10.57 -27.67 -10.12
CA ALA A 949 11.53 -27.60 -11.22
C ALA A 949 10.93 -26.98 -12.50
N GLN A 950 9.65 -27.30 -12.80
CA GLN A 950 8.92 -26.68 -13.91
C GLN A 950 8.63 -25.20 -13.66
N VAL A 951 8.23 -24.84 -12.44
CA VAL A 951 7.98 -23.45 -12.01
C VAL A 951 9.27 -22.62 -12.12
N GLN A 952 10.41 -23.12 -11.65
CA GLN A 952 11.70 -22.44 -11.78
C GLN A 952 12.06 -22.18 -13.25
N LYS A 953 11.90 -23.18 -14.12
CA LYS A 953 12.15 -23.01 -15.56
C LYS A 953 11.21 -21.97 -16.18
N ALA A 954 9.91 -22.04 -15.86
CA ALA A 954 8.93 -21.08 -16.36
C ALA A 954 9.24 -19.64 -15.90
N GLN A 955 9.68 -19.46 -14.64
CA GLN A 955 10.11 -18.15 -14.14
C GLN A 955 11.34 -17.61 -14.87
N GLN A 956 12.33 -18.46 -15.17
CA GLN A 956 13.50 -18.04 -15.95
C GLN A 956 13.09 -17.56 -17.34
N THR A 957 12.19 -18.29 -18.02
CA THR A 957 11.63 -17.87 -19.31
C THR A 957 10.86 -16.55 -19.20
N GLU A 958 10.02 -16.40 -18.18
CA GLU A 958 9.26 -15.16 -17.97
C GLU A 958 10.17 -13.97 -17.63
N LYS A 959 11.20 -14.15 -16.80
CA LYS A 959 12.21 -13.12 -16.54
C LYS A 959 12.91 -12.70 -17.82
N ALA A 960 13.32 -13.65 -18.67
CA ALA A 960 13.96 -13.34 -19.95
C ALA A 960 13.04 -12.52 -20.87
N ARG A 961 11.74 -12.85 -20.93
CA ARG A 961 10.74 -12.08 -21.68
C ARG A 961 10.61 -10.65 -21.15
N LEU A 962 10.53 -10.48 -19.83
CA LEU A 962 10.41 -9.17 -19.18
C LEU A 962 11.67 -8.32 -19.37
N ILE A 963 12.86 -8.93 -19.27
CA ILE A 963 14.13 -8.25 -19.57
C ILE A 963 14.13 -7.74 -21.01
N GLN A 964 13.77 -8.57 -21.99
CA GLN A 964 13.70 -8.14 -23.39
C GLN A 964 12.71 -6.98 -23.57
N LYS A 965 11.56 -7.03 -22.91
CA LYS A 965 10.56 -5.96 -22.97
C LYS A 965 11.07 -4.66 -22.34
N MET A 966 11.82 -4.72 -21.24
CA MET A 966 12.44 -3.54 -20.62
C MET A 966 13.52 -2.92 -21.53
N LEU A 967 14.35 -3.74 -22.17
CA LEU A 967 15.33 -3.29 -23.17
C LEU A 967 14.63 -2.61 -24.35
N ASP A 968 13.55 -3.18 -24.86
CA ASP A 968 12.76 -2.59 -25.94
C ASP A 968 12.12 -1.25 -25.54
N SER A 969 11.65 -1.14 -24.29
CA SER A 969 11.13 0.11 -23.72
C SER A 969 12.21 1.19 -23.66
N LYS A 970 13.40 0.85 -23.14
CA LYS A 970 14.57 1.77 -23.08
C LYS A 970 14.99 2.23 -24.48
N ASN A 971 15.09 1.30 -25.44
CA ASN A 971 15.47 1.57 -26.83
C ASN A 971 14.47 2.50 -27.55
N LYS A 972 13.21 2.54 -27.12
CA LYS A 972 12.19 3.48 -27.61
C LYS A 972 12.21 4.83 -26.89
N GLY A 973 13.19 5.07 -26.01
CA GLY A 973 13.32 6.29 -25.23
C GLY A 973 12.50 6.30 -23.93
N GLY A 974 12.00 5.14 -23.49
CA GLY A 974 11.33 5.00 -22.21
C GLY A 974 12.28 5.29 -21.03
N ARG A 975 11.77 5.98 -20.01
CA ARG A 975 12.55 6.26 -18.78
C ARG A 975 12.81 4.97 -18.02
N THR A 976 14.05 4.82 -17.54
CA THR A 976 14.47 3.68 -16.72
C THR A 976 14.85 4.11 -15.30
N GLN A 977 14.95 3.13 -14.41
CA GLN A 977 15.48 3.26 -13.05
C GLN A 977 16.53 2.17 -12.81
N ARG A 978 17.43 2.38 -11.84
CA ARG A 978 18.47 1.41 -11.51
C ARG A 978 17.86 0.11 -10.95
N PRO A 979 18.38 -1.08 -11.30
CA PRO A 979 18.04 -2.32 -10.62
C PRO A 979 18.43 -2.26 -9.14
N VAL A 980 17.44 -2.36 -8.26
CA VAL A 980 17.65 -2.44 -6.81
C VAL A 980 16.85 -3.63 -6.29
N GLY A 981 17.51 -4.52 -5.58
CA GLY A 981 16.86 -5.65 -4.94
C GLY A 981 16.02 -5.21 -3.74
N VAL A 982 14.90 -5.89 -3.52
CA VAL A 982 14.08 -5.66 -2.31
C VAL A 982 14.63 -6.54 -1.19
N ALA A 983 15.17 -5.92 -0.15
CA ALA A 983 15.45 -6.64 1.10
C ALA A 983 14.12 -7.09 1.70
N THR A 984 13.93 -8.41 1.83
CA THR A 984 12.75 -8.93 2.54
C THR A 984 13.07 -8.90 4.04
N THR A 985 12.30 -8.14 4.81
CA THR A 985 12.45 -8.12 6.27
C THR A 985 12.06 -9.48 6.84
N LEU A 986 13.03 -10.17 7.44
CA LEU A 986 12.78 -11.36 8.25
C LEU A 986 12.61 -10.91 9.69
N TYR A 987 11.47 -11.24 10.28
CA TYR A 987 11.20 -10.99 11.69
C TYR A 987 11.70 -12.16 12.54
N ASN A 988 12.26 -11.84 13.71
CA ASN A 988 12.64 -12.76 14.75
C ASN A 988 12.12 -12.26 16.12
N CYS A 989 12.32 -13.05 17.18
CA CYS A 989 11.84 -12.73 18.52
C CYS A 989 12.19 -11.31 19.00
N GLU A 990 13.36 -10.78 18.63
CA GLU A 990 13.88 -9.51 19.13
C GLU A 990 13.62 -8.33 18.19
N THR A 991 13.00 -8.58 17.03
CA THR A 991 12.80 -7.52 16.04
C THR A 991 11.83 -6.46 16.57
N LEU A 992 12.36 -5.26 16.80
CA LEU A 992 11.59 -4.04 17.00
C LEU A 992 11.59 -3.26 15.68
N SER A 993 10.41 -2.92 15.17
CA SER A 993 10.26 -2.10 13.96
C SER A 993 9.68 -0.74 14.32
N GLU A 994 9.99 0.29 13.54
CA GLU A 994 9.15 1.47 13.44
C GLU A 994 8.39 1.42 12.12
N TYR A 995 7.16 0.92 12.15
CA TYR A 995 6.32 0.79 10.95
C TYR A 995 6.21 2.09 10.17
N THR A 996 6.23 3.25 10.84
CA THR A 996 6.28 4.55 10.16
C THR A 996 7.55 4.74 9.36
N MET A 997 8.73 4.47 9.89
CA MET A 997 9.98 4.61 9.13
C MET A 997 9.98 3.68 7.91
N ASP A 998 9.60 2.41 8.10
CA ASP A 998 9.53 1.41 7.03
C ASP A 998 8.48 1.74 5.95
N ALA A 999 7.32 2.29 6.36
CA ALA A 999 6.26 2.72 5.44
C ALA A 999 6.60 4.03 4.72
N TYR A 1000 7.30 4.98 5.37
CA TYR A 1000 7.71 6.25 4.75
C TYR A 1000 8.81 6.06 3.71
N GLU A 1001 9.81 5.19 3.96
CA GLU A 1001 10.86 4.87 2.97
C GLU A 1001 10.29 4.21 1.71
N ALA A 1002 9.22 3.42 1.85
CA ALA A 1002 8.50 2.82 0.73
C ALA A 1002 7.64 3.83 -0.07
N VAL A 1003 7.25 4.96 0.52
CA VAL A 1003 6.29 5.93 -0.06
C VAL A 1003 6.97 7.09 -0.77
N GLU A 1004 8.12 7.58 -0.30
CA GLU A 1004 8.82 8.71 -0.93
C GLU A 1004 9.90 8.31 -1.94
N GLY A 1005 10.01 7.02 -2.26
CA GLY A 1005 11.00 6.53 -3.21
C GLY A 1005 12.40 6.95 -2.78
N GLY A 1006 12.95 6.26 -1.76
CA GLY A 1006 14.27 6.48 -1.16
C GLY A 1006 15.25 7.26 -2.03
N HIS A 1007 15.16 8.59 -1.99
CA HIS A 1007 16.19 9.50 -2.43
C HIS A 1007 17.02 9.83 -1.19
N SER A 1008 17.84 8.87 -0.75
CA SER A 1008 19.07 9.23 -0.07
C SER A 1008 19.94 9.95 -1.10
N HIS A 1009 20.05 11.26 -0.99
CA HIS A 1009 21.19 11.97 -1.57
C HIS A 1009 22.43 11.56 -0.78
N GLU A 1010 23.02 10.42 -1.15
CA GLU A 1010 24.46 10.17 -1.01
C GLU A 1010 25.08 10.08 -2.40
#